data_AF-A0A3D5VDX4-F1
#
_entry.id   AF-A0A3D5VDX4-F1
#
_cell.length_a   1.000
_cell.length_b   1.000
_cell.length_c   1.000
_cell.angle_alpha   90.00
_cell.angle_beta   90.00
_cell.angle_gamma   90.00
#
_symmetry.space_group_name_H-M   'P 1'
#
loop_
_entity.id
_entity.type
_entity.pdbx_description
1 polymer ?
#
loop_
_entity_poly.entity_id
_entity_poly.type
_entity_poly.pdbx_seq_one_letter_code
_entity_poly.pdbx_strand_id
1 'polypeptide(L)'
;MRLFKSKFLVMLILLSLLGVFLEARSVDGEGAFKKRDHSKVHRIGNIWLRVSNYGFFGSGDNSPQWPSLEYPGGSAIDYLYQGALWFGAKKYRRDQFNRRLFWLPDASNKDDVVAEGSNMYDSLLTAGFDLEVVLDTLTTVGFDGDLNLYEFLPAYNVLETSPLGLQYSQYNNQDVIMGASIRNQRRGVDDDGDGLIDEDPVGYGFPMRLADELPEVFQEYGSSAGSPAFLHQAEGAYGIDPILNNIDIWFPLGFVDLSDTSNELYNFAEPHDDDVDGLADEDGYPVSEQDYVSFYYDYSPFGTPGQRSFGSSASSNDHVPLNVRVRQMSYQWSYDYIKNLVYVEFDITNMNIAPQDTLFDCAMGIYMDSDVGPQAWGATDRASDDISSYVLSHEFAYTYDAEQDGGLTTGYVGSRVCTPDPEQLEFACWTWKVGDGPDDFDPLDTFNPPAGSPTANQKYWLLTDKNPDDSKYTSLRDFPNTQISNPVDTRYLFAFYGDQQGFDEPTEGSWNLEPGKTMKIVIAVFPGQTLTELQGQAEWAAEVYESPQTLTTVTVPDTAIHYVAPEPPKIPNMNAILVNNGNAIDVFWDNRSEIDNLDTKTVTKGYVGWQDSLATLDSHISNYDPNTFPDDFAPPADPSEYNNSAIVNPWTAYRLRHDFQGYTVWGRSGSGSQEDWMEIGRWDKIDTDQDYEDYNVNEGAEQYVYFGGDTGKDLGLPQPVVLDSTNPEHQEYFNYYRFNEMYELVHYEDGDIFYGKPLYNYELTYTDSLQDYVDALYPSPKTEIELEEEAWLFASDALKAMGERGREIYLSLYDDKLIPLKEHGGQSYGYNYEGAGEAEDNVKDRLARRYYKAQIMHPPKGIEYYLAVTSWDRGIPNKDLQSLESGRDEDANMQIVFPGPSAKSSMNDVHVVPNPYVGQSKFDGRRENDEKGDKSRRLWFVNVPEKCKIRIFTLAGDLVDTIHHDGAETTDIISVSKAADIGVSASGIAPWDLLSRNNQIIAPGVYLFSVENLDGGDIKVGKFVIIK
;
A
#
# COMPACT_ATOMS: atom_id res chain seq x y z
N MET A 1 -56.06 -2.76 -18.69
CA MET A 1 -55.46 -3.90 -17.96
C MET A 1 -53.97 -4.12 -18.25
N ARG A 2 -53.42 -3.76 -19.43
CA ARG A 2 -51.97 -3.81 -19.72
C ARG A 2 -51.14 -2.68 -19.09
N LEU A 3 -51.68 -1.46 -18.98
CA LEU A 3 -50.99 -0.32 -18.34
C LEU A 3 -50.78 -0.47 -16.82
N PHE A 4 -51.62 -1.24 -16.13
CA PHE A 4 -51.47 -1.49 -14.68
C PHE A 4 -50.37 -2.52 -14.38
N LYS A 5 -50.06 -3.43 -15.32
CA LYS A 5 -48.99 -4.43 -15.15
C LYS A 5 -47.59 -3.84 -15.37
N SER A 6 -47.45 -2.88 -16.28
CA SER A 6 -46.17 -2.19 -16.53
C SER A 6 -45.79 -1.27 -15.36
N LYS A 7 -46.73 -0.53 -14.77
CA LYS A 7 -46.45 0.28 -13.57
C LYS A 7 -46.15 -0.57 -12.33
N PHE A 8 -46.77 -1.73 -12.19
CA PHE A 8 -46.50 -2.67 -11.09
C PHE A 8 -45.13 -3.35 -11.24
N LEU A 9 -44.70 -3.66 -12.47
CA LEU A 9 -43.37 -4.21 -12.77
C LEU A 9 -42.26 -3.18 -12.53
N VAL A 10 -42.46 -1.94 -12.97
CA VAL A 10 -41.52 -0.83 -12.71
C VAL A 10 -41.40 -0.53 -11.22
N MET A 11 -42.52 -0.59 -10.47
CA MET A 11 -42.49 -0.40 -9.01
C MET A 11 -41.81 -1.57 -8.28
N LEU A 12 -41.92 -2.81 -8.79
CA LEU A 12 -41.20 -3.98 -8.28
C LEU A 12 -39.70 -3.92 -8.56
N ILE A 13 -39.31 -3.42 -9.74
CA ILE A 13 -37.90 -3.22 -10.12
C ILE A 13 -37.28 -2.09 -9.28
N LEU A 14 -38.02 -1.00 -9.04
CA LEU A 14 -37.60 0.06 -8.11
C LEU A 14 -37.50 -0.46 -6.67
N LEU A 15 -38.42 -1.32 -6.22
CA LEU A 15 -38.36 -1.94 -4.89
C LEU A 15 -37.24 -2.98 -4.75
N SER A 16 -36.85 -3.68 -5.83
CA SER A 16 -35.69 -4.58 -5.82
C SER A 16 -34.38 -3.81 -5.90
N LEU A 17 -34.31 -2.71 -6.65
CA LEU A 17 -33.14 -1.81 -6.68
C LEU A 17 -32.95 -1.09 -5.33
N LEU A 18 -34.04 -0.65 -4.69
CA LEU A 18 -34.01 -0.16 -3.31
C LEU A 18 -33.64 -1.25 -2.29
N GLY A 19 -33.97 -2.51 -2.58
CA GLY A 19 -33.58 -3.68 -1.79
C GLY A 19 -32.07 -3.97 -1.87
N VAL A 20 -31.47 -3.85 -3.07
CA VAL A 20 -30.02 -4.03 -3.26
C VAL A 20 -29.23 -2.86 -2.67
N PHE A 21 -29.72 -1.61 -2.77
CA PHE A 21 -29.12 -0.46 -2.07
C PHE A 21 -29.25 -0.55 -0.54
N LEU A 22 -30.30 -1.20 -0.03
CA LEU A 22 -30.45 -1.43 1.42
C LEU A 22 -29.66 -2.65 1.89
N GLU A 23 -29.47 -3.67 1.05
CA GLU A 23 -28.62 -4.84 1.36
C GLU A 23 -27.13 -4.52 1.29
N ALA A 24 -26.68 -3.67 0.34
CA ALA A 24 -25.33 -3.11 0.31
C ALA A 24 -25.05 -2.20 1.52
N ARG A 25 -26.10 -1.59 2.11
CA ARG A 25 -26.00 -0.83 3.37
C ARG A 25 -26.22 -1.69 4.62
N SER A 26 -26.53 -2.99 4.48
CA SER A 26 -26.81 -3.89 5.59
C SER A 26 -25.84 -5.06 5.72
N VAL A 27 -24.67 -5.00 5.08
CA VAL A 27 -23.52 -5.83 5.50
C VAL A 27 -22.92 -5.20 6.76
N ASP A 28 -23.69 -5.31 7.84
CA ASP A 28 -23.28 -5.30 9.25
C ASP A 28 -24.61 -5.41 10.04
N GLY A 29 -24.98 -6.66 10.35
CA GLY A 29 -26.21 -6.96 11.06
C GLY A 29 -26.28 -6.25 12.43
N GLU A 30 -27.48 -5.76 12.76
CA GLU A 30 -27.91 -5.37 14.12
C GLU A 30 -27.02 -4.38 14.89
N GLY A 31 -27.13 -3.09 14.54
CA GLY A 31 -26.64 -1.96 15.33
C GLY A 31 -25.14 -1.73 15.17
N ALA A 32 -24.75 -0.50 14.84
CA ALA A 32 -23.35 -0.10 14.78
C ALA A 32 -22.73 -0.22 16.18
N PHE A 33 -22.25 -1.42 16.54
CA PHE A 33 -21.40 -1.60 17.69
C PHE A 33 -20.17 -0.74 17.45
N LYS A 34 -19.87 0.14 18.39
CA LYS A 34 -18.68 0.97 18.31
C LYS A 34 -17.47 0.04 18.29
N LYS A 35 -16.73 0.03 17.18
CA LYS A 35 -15.53 -0.79 17.02
C LYS A 35 -14.42 -0.18 17.87
N ARG A 36 -13.50 -1.04 18.32
CA ARG A 36 -12.28 -0.59 18.99
C ARG A 36 -11.50 0.23 17.97
N ASP A 37 -10.97 -0.38 16.93
CA ASP A 37 -10.21 0.29 15.90
C ASP A 37 -10.59 -0.19 14.50
N HIS A 38 -10.18 0.59 13.49
CA HIS A 38 -10.16 0.16 12.09
C HIS A 38 -8.72 -0.13 11.70
N SER A 39 -8.52 -1.14 10.84
CA SER A 39 -7.18 -1.59 10.47
C SER A 39 -7.11 -2.11 9.05
N LYS A 40 -5.92 -1.96 8.44
CA LYS A 40 -5.52 -2.61 7.19
C LYS A 40 -4.22 -3.39 7.42
N VAL A 41 -3.86 -4.26 6.48
CA VAL A 41 -2.65 -5.10 6.57
C VAL A 41 -1.85 -4.92 5.29
N HIS A 42 -0.59 -4.50 5.44
CA HIS A 42 0.35 -4.44 4.33
C HIS A 42 0.58 -5.85 3.78
N ARG A 43 0.54 -6.03 2.46
CA ARG A 43 0.58 -7.35 1.80
C ARG A 43 1.37 -7.37 0.49
N ILE A 44 1.84 -6.23 -0.01
CA ILE A 44 2.52 -6.19 -1.31
C ILE A 44 3.99 -6.62 -1.20
N GLY A 45 4.67 -6.13 -0.17
CA GLY A 45 6.00 -6.59 0.18
C GLY A 45 5.98 -7.90 0.97
N ASN A 46 7.17 -8.40 1.29
CA ASN A 46 7.37 -9.65 2.02
C ASN A 46 7.18 -9.50 3.56
N ILE A 47 6.58 -8.39 3.99
CA ILE A 47 6.15 -8.15 5.38
C ILE A 47 4.64 -8.02 5.40
N TRP A 48 3.96 -8.78 6.26
CA TRP A 48 2.55 -8.51 6.56
C TRP A 48 2.39 -7.76 7.88
N LEU A 49 2.21 -6.45 7.78
CA LEU A 49 2.08 -5.55 8.94
C LEU A 49 0.69 -4.95 9.01
N ARG A 50 -0.03 -5.23 10.08
CA ARG A 50 -1.28 -4.54 10.42
C ARG A 50 -1.00 -3.10 10.86
N VAL A 51 -1.76 -2.14 10.34
CA VAL A 51 -1.77 -0.73 10.77
C VAL A 51 -3.15 -0.34 11.28
N SER A 52 -3.20 0.51 12.31
CA SER A 52 -4.44 0.94 12.98
C SER A 52 -4.57 2.46 13.01
N ASN A 53 -5.81 2.97 13.01
CA ASN A 53 -6.13 4.39 13.22
C ASN A 53 -6.12 4.81 14.71
N TYR A 54 -5.34 4.11 15.55
CA TYR A 54 -5.14 4.39 16.98
C TYR A 54 -3.68 4.76 17.29
N GLY A 55 -2.86 5.03 16.28
CA GLY A 55 -1.43 5.32 16.47
C GLY A 55 -0.59 4.12 16.86
N PHE A 56 -1.04 2.91 16.48
CA PHE A 56 -0.29 1.68 16.65
C PHE A 56 -0.33 0.81 15.38
N PHE A 57 0.62 -0.10 15.28
CA PHE A 57 0.74 -1.14 14.27
C PHE A 57 1.03 -2.49 14.95
N GLY A 58 0.77 -3.59 14.25
CA GLY A 58 0.67 -4.92 14.84
C GLY A 58 -0.74 -5.26 15.34
N SER A 59 -0.88 -6.46 15.90
CA SER A 59 -2.18 -7.10 16.11
C SER A 59 -2.58 -7.25 17.56
N GLY A 60 -1.64 -7.30 18.49
CA GLY A 60 -1.93 -7.59 19.89
C GLY A 60 -2.77 -8.86 20.10
N ASP A 61 -3.56 -8.89 21.19
CA ASP A 61 -4.47 -9.99 21.56
C ASP A 61 -5.79 -10.07 20.73
N ASN A 62 -5.78 -9.72 19.44
CA ASN A 62 -7.00 -9.65 18.62
C ASN A 62 -7.52 -11.02 18.12
N SER A 63 -8.84 -11.10 17.89
CA SER A 63 -9.55 -12.23 17.26
C SER A 63 -10.43 -11.73 16.09
N PRO A 64 -10.29 -12.24 14.86
CA PRO A 64 -9.29 -13.24 14.43
C PRO A 64 -7.85 -12.71 14.60
N GLN A 65 -6.88 -13.63 14.65
CA GLN A 65 -5.47 -13.29 14.69
C GLN A 65 -5.07 -12.68 13.34
N TRP A 66 -4.65 -11.42 13.36
CA TRP A 66 -4.13 -10.70 12.20
C TRP A 66 -2.60 -10.81 12.15
N PRO A 67 -1.97 -10.76 10.96
CA PRO A 67 -0.52 -10.70 10.84
C PRO A 67 0.07 -9.53 11.62
N SER A 68 1.09 -9.79 12.43
CA SER A 68 1.71 -8.79 13.29
C SER A 68 3.19 -8.69 12.98
N LEU A 69 3.48 -8.05 11.85
CA LEU A 69 4.80 -8.06 11.21
C LEU A 69 5.22 -9.50 10.89
N GLU A 70 4.37 -10.17 10.11
CA GLU A 70 4.64 -11.54 9.68
C GLU A 70 5.72 -11.54 8.60
N TYR A 71 6.78 -12.32 8.81
CA TYR A 71 7.94 -12.35 7.93
C TYR A 71 8.57 -13.76 7.81
N PRO A 72 8.74 -14.31 6.60
CA PRO A 72 8.15 -13.86 5.33
C PRO A 72 6.63 -13.73 5.40
N GLY A 73 6.03 -12.83 4.62
CA GLY A 73 4.57 -12.71 4.53
C GLY A 73 3.95 -14.05 4.11
N GLY A 74 2.90 -14.51 4.80
CA GLY A 74 2.32 -15.84 4.58
C GLY A 74 3.14 -17.00 5.19
N SER A 75 4.02 -16.75 6.16
CA SER A 75 4.72 -17.79 6.92
C SER A 75 4.02 -18.21 8.22
N ALA A 76 3.09 -17.39 8.72
CA ALA A 76 2.50 -17.44 10.06
C ALA A 76 3.52 -17.30 11.22
N ILE A 77 4.63 -16.59 10.98
CA ILE A 77 5.64 -16.23 11.98
C ILE A 77 5.59 -14.72 12.20
N ASP A 78 5.16 -14.29 13.38
CA ASP A 78 5.07 -12.87 13.74
C ASP A 78 6.38 -12.40 14.41
N TYR A 79 6.77 -11.15 14.16
CA TYR A 79 7.94 -10.51 14.79
C TYR A 79 7.54 -9.32 15.68
N LEU A 80 6.24 -9.05 15.79
CA LEU A 80 5.71 -7.95 16.57
C LEU A 80 4.47 -8.41 17.33
N TYR A 81 4.32 -7.99 18.58
CA TYR A 81 3.00 -7.99 19.22
C TYR A 81 2.28 -6.68 18.88
N GLN A 82 2.90 -5.55 19.24
CA GLN A 82 2.39 -4.22 18.92
C GLN A 82 3.52 -3.17 18.94
N GLY A 83 3.49 -2.24 17.99
CA GLY A 83 4.33 -1.04 18.00
C GLY A 83 3.47 0.22 18.00
N ALA A 84 3.93 1.33 18.61
CA ALA A 84 3.12 2.54 18.76
C ALA A 84 3.89 3.85 18.87
N LEU A 85 3.23 4.94 18.44
CA LEU A 85 3.71 6.31 18.58
C LEU A 85 3.58 6.79 20.04
N TRP A 86 4.67 7.33 20.59
CA TRP A 86 4.69 8.11 21.82
C TRP A 86 5.12 9.54 21.50
N PHE A 87 4.27 10.52 21.78
CA PHE A 87 4.55 11.93 21.52
C PHE A 87 4.46 12.75 22.79
N GLY A 88 5.54 13.45 23.14
CA GLY A 88 5.65 14.24 24.37
C GLY A 88 6.01 15.69 24.10
N ALA A 89 5.47 16.60 24.91
CA ALA A 89 5.83 18.02 24.87
C ALA A 89 5.48 18.73 26.18
N LYS A 90 5.99 19.95 26.34
CA LYS A 90 5.61 20.89 27.39
C LYS A 90 4.50 21.82 26.90
N LYS A 91 3.45 21.99 27.72
CA LYS A 91 2.26 22.77 27.37
C LYS A 91 1.81 23.66 28.52
N TYR A 92 1.32 24.87 28.21
CA TYR A 92 0.73 25.75 29.20
C TYR A 92 -0.53 25.13 29.81
N ARG A 93 -0.61 25.11 31.14
CA ARG A 93 -1.86 24.75 31.84
C ARG A 93 -2.86 25.90 31.72
N ARG A 94 -4.10 25.57 31.36
CA ARG A 94 -5.19 26.55 31.19
C ARG A 94 -6.44 26.16 31.97
N ASP A 95 -7.24 27.18 32.30
CA ASP A 95 -8.58 26.98 32.85
C ASP A 95 -9.63 26.74 31.74
N GLN A 96 -10.87 26.47 32.16
CA GLN A 96 -12.03 26.28 31.26
C GLN A 96 -12.36 27.49 30.37
N PHE A 97 -11.75 28.66 30.60
CA PHE A 97 -11.91 29.87 29.79
C PHE A 97 -10.69 30.14 28.91
N ASN A 98 -9.81 29.14 28.75
CA ASN A 98 -8.54 29.24 28.03
C ASN A 98 -7.61 30.33 28.56
N ARG A 99 -7.61 30.63 29.86
CA ARG A 99 -6.62 31.54 30.47
C ARG A 99 -5.45 30.74 31.03
N ARG A 100 -4.23 31.25 30.89
CA ARG A 100 -3.03 30.61 31.48
C ARG A 100 -3.13 30.55 33.00
N LEU A 101 -2.64 29.47 33.58
CA LEU A 101 -2.57 29.29 35.02
C LEU A 101 -1.15 29.60 35.50
N PHE A 102 -1.07 30.16 36.70
CA PHE A 102 0.18 30.49 37.39
C PHE A 102 0.18 29.87 38.79
N TRP A 103 1.34 29.44 39.27
CA TRP A 103 1.46 28.91 40.63
C TRP A 103 1.20 29.99 41.67
N LEU A 104 0.51 29.62 42.75
CA LEU A 104 0.43 30.47 43.93
C LEU A 104 1.79 30.51 44.66
N PRO A 105 2.16 31.63 45.33
CA PRO A 105 3.46 31.75 46.01
C PRO A 105 3.79 30.65 47.05
N ASP A 106 2.76 30.05 47.65
CA ASP A 106 2.88 28.97 48.65
C ASP A 106 2.24 27.66 48.12
N ALA A 107 2.31 27.41 46.81
CA ALA A 107 1.71 26.23 46.20
C ALA A 107 2.25 24.93 46.83
N SER A 108 1.33 24.02 47.13
CA SER A 108 1.56 22.77 47.87
C SER A 108 0.88 21.56 47.25
N ASN A 109 0.01 21.78 46.27
CA ASN A 109 -0.68 20.77 45.48
C ASN A 109 -0.98 21.31 44.07
N LYS A 110 -1.33 20.41 43.15
CA LYS A 110 -1.55 20.72 41.73
C LYS A 110 -2.65 21.75 41.44
N ASP A 111 -3.59 21.95 42.37
CA ASP A 111 -4.70 22.88 42.24
C ASP A 111 -4.40 24.27 42.84
N ASP A 112 -3.22 24.47 43.46
CA ASP A 112 -2.79 25.75 44.02
C ASP A 112 -2.31 26.72 42.91
N VAL A 113 -3.24 27.02 42.00
CA VAL A 113 -3.02 27.84 40.81
C VAL A 113 -3.98 29.02 40.75
N VAL A 114 -3.61 30.05 39.99
CA VAL A 114 -4.43 31.23 39.74
C VAL A 114 -4.44 31.56 38.25
N ALA A 115 -5.64 31.87 37.71
CA ALA A 115 -5.80 32.20 36.30
C ALA A 115 -5.37 33.64 35.99
N GLU A 116 -4.70 33.81 34.85
CA GLU A 116 -4.28 35.08 34.27
C GLU A 116 -5.44 36.08 34.21
N GLY A 117 -5.20 37.33 34.62
CA GLY A 117 -6.21 38.40 34.60
C GLY A 117 -7.38 38.20 35.56
N SER A 118 -7.33 37.24 36.48
CA SER A 118 -8.29 37.17 37.59
C SER A 118 -7.97 38.22 38.67
N ASN A 119 -8.98 38.61 39.46
CA ASN A 119 -8.78 39.55 40.57
C ASN A 119 -7.67 39.12 41.55
N MET A 120 -7.51 37.80 41.75
CA MET A 120 -6.49 37.25 42.62
C MET A 120 -5.09 37.36 41.99
N TYR A 121 -4.96 37.05 40.70
CA TYR A 121 -3.72 37.23 39.93
C TYR A 121 -3.24 38.69 39.98
N ASP A 122 -4.12 39.65 39.66
CA ASP A 122 -3.79 41.08 39.67
C ASP A 122 -3.40 41.58 41.08
N SER A 123 -4.05 41.05 42.11
CA SER A 123 -3.75 41.39 43.51
C SER A 123 -2.38 40.88 43.95
N LEU A 124 -1.99 39.68 43.51
CA LEU A 124 -0.68 39.09 43.81
C LEU A 124 0.45 39.84 43.10
N LEU A 125 0.28 40.19 41.82
CA LEU A 125 1.24 41.02 41.10
C LEU A 125 1.39 42.41 41.74
N THR A 126 0.28 43.04 42.14
CA THR A 126 0.31 44.33 42.86
C THR A 126 1.01 44.24 44.22
N ALA A 127 0.93 43.07 44.87
CA ALA A 127 1.64 42.79 46.12
C ALA A 127 3.14 42.49 45.94
N GLY A 128 3.64 42.45 44.69
CA GLY A 128 5.04 42.26 44.36
C GLY A 128 5.49 40.79 44.32
N PHE A 129 4.57 39.85 44.17
CA PHE A 129 4.92 38.45 43.89
C PHE A 129 5.31 38.29 42.41
N ASP A 130 6.34 37.48 42.18
CA ASP A 130 6.72 36.99 40.86
C ASP A 130 6.03 35.64 40.68
N LEU A 131 5.07 35.57 39.76
CA LEU A 131 4.25 34.37 39.56
C LEU A 131 4.80 33.58 38.38
N GLU A 132 5.13 32.32 38.61
CA GLU A 132 5.58 31.40 37.56
C GLU A 132 4.38 30.79 36.85
N VAL A 133 4.44 30.77 35.51
CA VAL A 133 3.42 30.11 34.69
C VAL A 133 3.49 28.61 34.88
N VAL A 134 2.33 27.96 34.91
CA VAL A 134 2.27 26.50 35.02
C VAL A 134 2.48 25.89 33.64
N LEU A 135 3.57 25.13 33.52
CA LEU A 135 3.95 24.40 32.33
C LEU A 135 3.97 22.91 32.64
N ASP A 136 3.13 22.14 31.96
CA ASP A 136 2.97 20.70 32.18
C ASP A 136 3.82 19.92 31.18
N THR A 137 4.50 18.87 31.65
CA THR A 137 5.17 17.87 30.81
C THR A 137 4.21 16.73 30.50
N LEU A 138 3.72 16.64 29.26
CA LEU A 138 2.68 15.70 28.87
C LEU A 138 3.20 14.72 27.82
N THR A 139 2.58 13.54 27.75
CA THR A 139 2.85 12.53 26.72
C THR A 139 1.52 11.90 26.36
N THR A 140 1.29 11.73 25.06
CA THR A 140 0.17 10.97 24.52
C THR A 140 0.71 9.73 23.80
N VAL A 141 0.03 8.60 23.92
CA VAL A 141 0.48 7.33 23.33
C VAL A 141 -0.58 6.63 22.49
N GLY A 142 -0.14 5.96 21.43
CA GLY A 142 -0.97 5.03 20.69
C GLY A 142 -1.20 3.73 21.47
N PHE A 143 -0.19 3.31 22.24
CA PHE A 143 -0.25 2.19 23.17
C PHE A 143 0.87 2.28 24.19
N ASP A 144 0.60 2.02 25.45
CA ASP A 144 1.57 2.18 26.55
C ASP A 144 2.38 0.92 26.89
N GLY A 145 2.04 -0.26 26.34
CA GLY A 145 2.71 -1.52 26.63
C GLY A 145 2.13 -2.28 27.82
N ASP A 146 2.05 -1.66 28.98
CA ASP A 146 1.83 -2.37 30.25
C ASP A 146 0.39 -2.35 30.76
N LEU A 147 -0.30 -1.20 30.71
CA LEU A 147 -1.63 -1.04 31.30
C LEU A 147 -2.76 -1.20 30.27
N ASN A 148 -2.39 -1.50 29.02
CA ASN A 148 -3.27 -1.52 27.87
C ASN A 148 -4.05 -0.20 27.75
N LEU A 149 -3.34 0.91 27.68
CA LEU A 149 -3.88 2.26 27.53
C LEU A 149 -3.65 2.81 26.12
N TYR A 150 -4.68 3.46 25.60
CA TYR A 150 -4.72 4.10 24.28
C TYR A 150 -5.22 5.54 24.48
N GLU A 151 -4.45 6.53 24.05
CA GLU A 151 -4.79 7.96 24.19
C GLU A 151 -5.02 8.63 22.84
N PHE A 152 -4.38 8.13 21.78
CA PHE A 152 -4.79 8.42 20.41
C PHE A 152 -6.02 7.62 20.02
N LEU A 153 -7.06 8.34 19.60
CA LEU A 153 -8.34 7.77 19.19
C LEU A 153 -8.78 8.42 17.87
N PRO A 154 -9.47 7.69 16.98
CA PRO A 154 -10.11 8.27 15.79
C PRO A 154 -11.24 9.22 16.21
N ALA A 155 -11.75 10.04 15.29
CA ALA A 155 -12.79 11.01 15.60
C ALA A 155 -14.05 10.32 16.14
N TYR A 156 -14.49 9.25 15.47
CA TYR A 156 -15.65 8.43 15.82
C TYR A 156 -15.22 7.18 16.59
N ASN A 157 -15.07 7.35 17.91
CA ASN A 157 -14.63 6.26 18.80
C ASN A 157 -15.67 5.90 19.90
N VAL A 158 -15.32 4.87 20.68
CA VAL A 158 -16.13 4.34 21.78
C VAL A 158 -16.48 5.36 22.88
N LEU A 159 -15.58 6.31 23.16
CA LEU A 159 -15.71 7.32 24.22
C LEU A 159 -16.53 8.55 23.80
N GLU A 160 -16.81 8.73 22.52
CA GLU A 160 -17.64 9.86 22.06
C GLU A 160 -19.09 9.74 22.54
N THR A 161 -19.56 10.72 23.31
CA THR A 161 -20.91 10.70 23.93
C THR A 161 -21.82 11.83 23.45
N SER A 162 -21.31 12.80 22.70
CA SER A 162 -22.09 13.93 22.16
C SER A 162 -23.21 13.46 21.21
N PRO A 163 -24.19 14.32 20.85
CA PRO A 163 -25.31 13.96 19.96
C PRO A 163 -24.91 13.47 18.56
N LEU A 164 -23.62 13.48 18.20
CA LEU A 164 -23.09 12.76 17.03
C LEU A 164 -23.19 11.23 17.19
N GLY A 165 -23.53 10.71 18.37
CA GLY A 165 -23.95 9.31 18.56
C GLY A 165 -25.16 8.88 17.71
N LEU A 166 -25.95 9.81 17.14
CA LEU A 166 -26.99 9.50 16.14
C LEU A 166 -26.44 9.43 14.70
N GLN A 167 -25.28 10.04 14.42
CA GLN A 167 -24.58 10.04 13.14
C GLN A 167 -23.36 9.11 13.13
N TYR A 168 -22.97 8.54 14.27
CA TYR A 168 -21.88 7.56 14.38
C TYR A 168 -22.08 6.42 13.37
N SER A 169 -23.29 5.87 13.26
CA SER A 169 -23.59 4.83 12.27
C SER A 169 -23.49 5.29 10.81
N GLN A 170 -23.50 6.61 10.56
CA GLN A 170 -23.36 7.19 9.23
C GLN A 170 -21.89 7.42 8.88
N TYR A 171 -21.10 8.01 9.79
CA TYR A 171 -19.76 8.50 9.47
C TYR A 171 -18.61 7.67 10.05
N ASN A 172 -18.85 6.74 10.98
CA ASN A 172 -17.79 5.85 11.47
C ASN A 172 -17.18 4.97 10.36
N ASN A 173 -17.94 4.70 9.29
CA ASN A 173 -17.44 3.97 8.13
C ASN A 173 -16.61 4.86 7.19
N GLN A 174 -16.64 6.19 7.39
CA GLN A 174 -15.83 7.20 6.70
C GLN A 174 -14.70 7.76 7.59
N ASP A 175 -14.50 7.19 8.79
CA ASP A 175 -13.38 7.43 9.70
C ASP A 175 -12.57 6.14 9.80
N VAL A 176 -12.05 5.72 8.65
CA VAL A 176 -11.36 4.45 8.41
C VAL A 176 -9.98 4.71 7.81
N ILE A 177 -9.21 3.64 7.60
CA ILE A 177 -7.91 3.72 6.94
C ILE A 177 -8.13 3.70 5.41
N MET A 178 -7.70 4.75 4.71
CA MET A 178 -7.72 4.84 3.25
C MET A 178 -6.51 4.10 2.66
N GLY A 179 -6.51 3.81 1.36
CA GLY A 179 -5.29 3.31 0.72
C GLY A 179 -5.20 3.64 -0.76
N ALA A 180 -4.00 3.97 -1.20
CA ALA A 180 -3.67 4.37 -2.56
C ALA A 180 -2.48 3.54 -3.08
N SER A 181 -2.21 3.57 -4.39
CA SER A 181 -1.15 2.75 -5.00
C SER A 181 -0.63 3.31 -6.31
N ILE A 182 0.71 3.38 -6.44
CA ILE A 182 1.38 3.75 -7.70
C ILE A 182 1.13 2.77 -8.87
N ARG A 183 0.46 1.64 -8.60
CA ARG A 183 0.07 0.64 -9.60
C ARG A 183 -1.18 1.07 -10.39
N ASN A 184 -2.03 1.90 -9.79
CA ASN A 184 -3.30 2.34 -10.38
C ASN A 184 -3.32 3.85 -10.67
N GLN A 185 -2.70 4.65 -9.81
CA GLN A 185 -2.60 6.11 -9.92
C GLN A 185 -1.12 6.50 -9.96
N ARG A 186 -0.74 7.64 -10.52
CA ARG A 186 0.63 8.16 -10.47
C ARG A 186 0.64 9.66 -10.33
N ARG A 187 1.50 10.13 -9.41
CA ARG A 187 1.76 11.55 -9.23
C ARG A 187 2.09 12.25 -10.55
N GLY A 188 1.34 13.30 -10.85
CA GLY A 188 1.47 14.17 -12.02
C GLY A 188 1.02 13.52 -13.32
N VAL A 189 0.13 12.52 -13.22
CA VAL A 189 -0.48 11.85 -14.35
C VAL A 189 -2.00 12.00 -14.23
N ASP A 190 -2.60 12.45 -15.32
CA ASP A 190 -4.06 12.47 -15.52
C ASP A 190 -4.50 11.03 -15.77
N ASP A 191 -4.98 10.36 -14.71
CA ASP A 191 -5.21 8.91 -14.73
C ASP A 191 -6.59 8.49 -15.24
N ASP A 192 -7.59 9.36 -15.13
CA ASP A 192 -8.97 9.19 -15.60
C ASP A 192 -9.29 9.95 -16.89
N GLY A 193 -8.49 10.95 -17.27
CA GLY A 193 -8.61 11.69 -18.54
C GLY A 193 -9.51 12.92 -18.47
N ASP A 194 -9.80 13.46 -17.29
CA ASP A 194 -10.66 14.63 -17.11
C ASP A 194 -9.93 15.96 -17.48
N GLY A 195 -8.60 15.95 -17.46
CA GLY A 195 -7.70 17.05 -17.80
C GLY A 195 -7.10 17.82 -16.61
N LEU A 196 -7.32 17.35 -15.40
CA LEU A 196 -6.68 17.77 -14.15
C LEU A 196 -5.63 16.71 -13.72
N ILE A 197 -4.71 17.07 -12.81
CA ILE A 197 -3.74 16.13 -12.22
C ILE A 197 -3.54 16.32 -10.70
N ASP A 198 -3.45 15.18 -10.02
CA ASP A 198 -3.27 15.06 -8.57
C ASP A 198 -4.36 15.74 -7.69
N GLU A 199 -5.52 16.14 -8.22
CA GLU A 199 -6.50 16.98 -7.52
C GLU A 199 -7.29 16.26 -6.43
N ASP A 200 -7.66 15.00 -6.64
CA ASP A 200 -8.51 14.18 -5.80
C ASP A 200 -7.69 13.09 -5.11
N PRO A 201 -7.21 13.33 -3.87
CA PRO A 201 -6.65 12.24 -3.09
C PRO A 201 -7.74 11.19 -2.79
N VAL A 202 -7.32 10.02 -2.33
CA VAL A 202 -8.15 8.89 -1.83
C VAL A 202 -9.20 9.25 -0.73
N GLY A 203 -9.33 10.51 -0.37
CA GLY A 203 -10.31 11.02 0.59
C GLY A 203 -10.38 12.53 0.52
N TYR A 204 -10.36 13.19 1.68
CA TYR A 204 -10.50 14.65 1.73
C TYR A 204 -9.28 15.39 1.17
N GLY A 205 -9.48 16.13 0.07
CA GLY A 205 -8.56 17.15 -0.44
C GLY A 205 -8.35 18.28 0.56
N PHE A 206 -7.25 18.23 1.31
CA PHE A 206 -6.88 19.34 2.19
C PHE A 206 -6.47 20.57 1.38
N PRO A 207 -6.80 21.80 1.83
CA PRO A 207 -6.38 23.00 1.12
C PRO A 207 -4.86 23.11 1.11
N MET A 208 -4.32 23.73 0.06
CA MET A 208 -2.91 24.06 -0.07
C MET A 208 -2.46 24.99 1.07
N ARG A 209 -1.20 24.90 1.47
CA ARG A 209 -0.54 25.80 2.43
C ARG A 209 -0.51 27.23 1.93
N LEU A 210 -0.08 28.17 2.78
CA LEU A 210 0.07 29.56 2.36
C LEU A 210 1.06 29.66 1.19
N ALA A 211 0.80 30.59 0.27
CA ALA A 211 1.62 30.78 -0.92
C ALA A 211 3.12 30.97 -0.63
N ASP A 212 3.49 31.62 0.47
CA ASP A 212 4.89 31.82 0.87
C ASP A 212 5.55 30.59 1.53
N GLU A 213 4.79 29.54 1.79
CA GLU A 213 5.26 28.24 2.27
C GLU A 213 5.49 27.23 1.15
N LEU A 214 5.04 27.52 -0.08
CA LEU A 214 5.24 26.69 -1.26
C LEU A 214 6.52 27.06 -2.02
N PRO A 215 7.10 26.13 -2.80
CA PRO A 215 8.15 26.45 -3.76
C PRO A 215 7.74 27.60 -4.70
N GLU A 216 8.70 28.43 -5.13
CA GLU A 216 8.42 29.66 -5.90
C GLU A 216 7.54 29.42 -7.14
N VAL A 217 7.72 28.28 -7.81
CA VAL A 217 6.96 27.90 -9.01
C VAL A 217 5.50 27.52 -8.75
N PHE A 218 5.14 27.18 -7.51
CA PHE A 218 3.80 26.72 -7.12
C PHE A 218 3.06 27.73 -6.22
N GLN A 219 3.62 28.91 -5.96
CA GLN A 219 3.00 29.89 -5.06
C GLN A 219 1.61 30.34 -5.51
N GLU A 220 1.31 30.31 -6.81
CA GLU A 220 -0.01 30.66 -7.35
C GLU A 220 -1.11 29.68 -6.91
N TYR A 221 -0.74 28.44 -6.56
CA TYR A 221 -1.69 27.43 -6.06
C TYR A 221 -1.93 27.55 -4.55
N GLY A 222 -1.11 28.34 -3.84
CA GLY A 222 -1.16 28.44 -2.40
C GLY A 222 -2.34 29.26 -1.87
N SER A 223 -2.76 28.92 -0.67
CA SER A 223 -3.77 29.65 0.10
C SER A 223 -3.32 31.08 0.39
N SER A 224 -4.31 31.96 0.53
CA SER A 224 -4.13 33.30 1.10
C SER A 224 -4.64 33.33 2.54
N ALA A 225 -4.14 34.27 3.36
CA ALA A 225 -4.58 34.39 4.75
C ALA A 225 -6.12 34.54 4.86
N GLY A 226 -6.78 33.51 5.40
CA GLY A 226 -8.24 33.44 5.56
C GLY A 226 -9.02 33.06 4.29
N SER A 227 -8.35 32.60 3.23
CA SER A 227 -8.96 32.09 2.00
C SER A 227 -8.22 30.81 1.57
N PRO A 228 -8.75 29.62 1.91
CA PRO A 228 -8.15 28.35 1.49
C PRO A 228 -8.17 28.24 -0.05
N ALA A 229 -7.13 27.64 -0.61
CA ALA A 229 -7.03 27.26 -2.01
C ALA A 229 -6.97 25.72 -2.09
N PHE A 230 -7.75 25.12 -2.98
CA PHE A 230 -7.77 23.68 -3.24
C PHE A 230 -7.13 23.42 -4.61
N LEU A 231 -6.58 22.23 -4.81
CA LEU A 231 -5.79 21.92 -6.00
C LEU A 231 -6.63 21.98 -7.28
N HIS A 232 -7.76 21.27 -7.35
CA HIS A 232 -8.70 21.31 -8.48
C HIS A 232 -9.06 22.75 -8.94
N GLN A 233 -9.27 23.67 -7.98
CA GLN A 233 -9.57 25.08 -8.27
C GLN A 233 -8.36 25.84 -8.83
N ALA A 234 -7.16 25.53 -8.33
CA ALA A 234 -5.93 26.15 -8.79
C ALA A 234 -5.61 25.68 -10.22
N GLU A 235 -5.75 24.40 -10.51
CA GLU A 235 -5.52 23.85 -11.84
C GLU A 235 -6.51 24.40 -12.88
N GLY A 236 -7.80 24.44 -12.55
CA GLY A 236 -8.80 25.09 -13.41
C GLY A 236 -8.53 26.59 -13.65
N ALA A 237 -7.84 27.28 -12.74
CA ALA A 237 -7.54 28.71 -12.83
C ALA A 237 -6.21 29.02 -13.54
N TYR A 238 -5.19 28.18 -13.34
CA TYR A 238 -3.80 28.45 -13.74
C TYR A 238 -3.23 27.41 -14.72
N GLY A 239 -3.92 26.28 -14.93
CA GLY A 239 -3.50 25.14 -15.73
C GLY A 239 -2.48 24.24 -15.02
N ILE A 240 -2.20 23.08 -15.64
CA ILE A 240 -1.29 22.04 -15.13
C ILE A 240 0.17 22.21 -15.57
N ASP A 241 0.46 23.16 -16.48
CA ASP A 241 1.81 23.42 -17.00
C ASP A 241 2.86 23.67 -15.89
N PRO A 242 2.57 24.41 -14.80
CA PRO A 242 3.52 24.57 -13.70
C PRO A 242 3.98 23.25 -13.10
N ILE A 243 3.08 22.27 -12.95
CA ILE A 243 3.37 20.93 -12.44
C ILE A 243 4.18 20.15 -13.46
N LEU A 244 3.69 20.00 -14.69
CA LEU A 244 4.34 19.19 -15.72
C LEU A 244 5.78 19.66 -16.01
N ASN A 245 6.02 20.98 -16.00
CA ASN A 245 7.35 21.55 -16.21
C ASN A 245 8.28 21.41 -15.00
N ASN A 246 7.76 21.08 -13.80
CA ASN A 246 8.50 21.00 -12.55
C ASN A 246 8.21 19.72 -11.75
N ILE A 247 7.88 18.61 -12.43
CA ILE A 247 7.45 17.35 -11.82
C ILE A 247 8.46 16.79 -10.79
N ASP A 248 9.75 17.08 -10.95
CA ASP A 248 10.81 16.63 -10.04
C ASP A 248 10.79 17.30 -8.65
N ILE A 249 9.96 18.33 -8.46
CA ILE A 249 9.76 18.98 -7.15
C ILE A 249 8.28 19.03 -6.76
N TRP A 250 7.40 18.40 -7.54
CA TRP A 250 5.98 18.32 -7.25
C TRP A 250 5.71 17.25 -6.18
N PHE A 251 5.23 17.67 -5.00
CA PHE A 251 4.95 16.79 -3.87
C PHE A 251 3.69 17.23 -3.10
N PRO A 252 2.49 16.91 -3.60
CA PRO A 252 1.23 17.38 -3.02
C PRO A 252 1.06 17.09 -1.53
N LEU A 253 1.51 15.92 -1.05
CA LEU A 253 1.47 15.55 0.38
C LEU A 253 2.17 16.56 1.31
N GLY A 254 3.21 17.23 0.80
CA GLY A 254 3.95 18.29 1.49
C GLY A 254 3.29 19.66 1.38
N PHE A 255 2.42 19.86 0.40
CA PHE A 255 1.84 21.16 0.05
C PHE A 255 0.49 21.44 0.72
N VAL A 256 -0.13 20.45 1.37
CA VAL A 256 -1.44 20.60 2.03
C VAL A 256 -1.36 21.07 3.50
N ASP A 257 -2.36 21.83 3.95
CA ASP A 257 -2.51 22.32 5.32
C ASP A 257 -3.37 21.39 6.18
N LEU A 258 -2.71 20.50 6.92
CA LEU A 258 -3.36 19.54 7.83
C LEU A 258 -4.03 20.18 9.06
N SER A 259 -3.82 21.49 9.29
CA SER A 259 -4.46 22.22 10.37
C SER A 259 -5.89 22.66 10.04
N ASP A 260 -6.35 22.42 8.80
CA ASP A 260 -7.70 22.78 8.37
C ASP A 260 -8.79 22.22 9.31
N THR A 261 -9.77 23.06 9.56
CA THR A 261 -10.94 22.77 10.40
C THR A 261 -12.26 23.00 9.65
N SER A 262 -12.22 23.20 8.33
CA SER A 262 -13.41 23.50 7.54
C SER A 262 -14.35 22.30 7.41
N ASN A 263 -13.81 21.08 7.38
CA ASN A 263 -14.59 19.85 7.48
C ASN A 263 -14.93 19.53 8.96
N GLU A 264 -16.10 19.97 9.40
CA GLU A 264 -16.61 19.75 10.77
C GLU A 264 -17.01 18.29 11.06
N LEU A 265 -17.08 17.43 10.03
CA LEU A 265 -17.50 16.03 10.16
C LEU A 265 -16.32 15.07 10.38
N TYR A 266 -15.08 15.45 10.04
CA TYR A 266 -13.89 14.61 10.19
C TYR A 266 -14.00 13.25 9.49
N ASN A 267 -14.80 13.17 8.44
CA ASN A 267 -15.01 12.02 7.55
C ASN A 267 -13.97 12.03 6.42
N PHE A 268 -12.69 12.06 6.77
CA PHE A 268 -11.62 12.27 5.78
C PHE A 268 -11.41 11.11 4.80
N ALA A 269 -12.05 9.95 5.03
CA ALA A 269 -12.03 8.82 4.10
C ALA A 269 -13.27 8.75 3.21
N GLU A 270 -14.17 9.74 3.26
CA GLU A 270 -15.28 9.81 2.31
C GLU A 270 -14.76 10.26 0.95
N PRO A 271 -14.96 9.47 -0.13
CA PRO A 271 -14.63 9.92 -1.49
C PRO A 271 -15.37 11.21 -1.80
N HIS A 272 -14.67 12.18 -2.35
CA HIS A 272 -15.18 13.52 -2.59
C HIS A 272 -14.96 13.91 -4.04
N ASP A 273 -16.04 13.97 -4.81
CA ASP A 273 -16.11 14.70 -6.08
C ASP A 273 -16.02 16.20 -5.74
N ASP A 274 -14.80 16.73 -5.70
CA ASP A 274 -14.52 18.08 -5.19
C ASP A 274 -14.68 19.16 -6.28
N ASP A 275 -14.57 18.78 -7.54
CA ASP A 275 -14.62 19.64 -8.73
C ASP A 275 -15.99 19.61 -9.47
N VAL A 276 -16.85 18.63 -9.14
CA VAL A 276 -18.22 18.44 -9.62
C VAL A 276 -18.30 18.05 -11.10
N ASP A 277 -17.30 17.33 -11.61
CA ASP A 277 -17.32 16.74 -12.94
C ASP A 277 -18.28 15.52 -13.04
N GLY A 278 -18.64 14.95 -11.88
CA GLY A 278 -19.58 13.84 -11.72
C GLY A 278 -18.90 12.47 -11.60
N LEU A 279 -17.58 12.43 -11.57
CA LEU A 279 -16.76 11.32 -11.15
C LEU A 279 -16.34 11.56 -9.69
N ALA A 280 -16.16 10.47 -8.96
CA ALA A 280 -15.44 10.51 -7.70
C ALA A 280 -14.22 9.65 -7.97
N ASP A 281 -13.42 10.12 -8.92
CA ASP A 281 -12.11 9.63 -9.22
C ASP A 281 -11.15 10.09 -8.15
N GLU A 282 -10.11 9.30 -8.03
CA GLU A 282 -9.01 9.58 -7.14
C GLU A 282 -7.85 9.57 -8.12
N ASP A 283 -7.56 10.69 -8.77
CA ASP A 283 -6.30 10.88 -9.48
C ASP A 283 -5.18 11.14 -8.46
N GLY A 284 -5.17 10.31 -7.42
CA GLY A 284 -4.37 10.53 -6.24
C GLY A 284 -2.88 10.53 -6.55
N TYR A 285 -2.13 11.00 -5.57
CA TYR A 285 -0.68 11.14 -5.65
C TYR A 285 0.03 10.12 -4.72
N PRO A 286 -0.12 8.80 -4.93
CA PRO A 286 0.50 7.79 -4.10
C PRO A 286 2.03 7.83 -4.21
N VAL A 287 2.67 7.28 -3.18
CA VAL A 287 4.10 7.27 -2.96
C VAL A 287 4.69 5.88 -3.22
N SER A 288 3.97 4.81 -2.86
CA SER A 288 4.44 3.43 -2.97
C SER A 288 3.41 2.51 -3.61
N GLU A 289 3.77 1.23 -3.78
CA GLU A 289 2.82 0.25 -4.31
C GLU A 289 1.67 -0.01 -3.33
N GLN A 290 1.83 0.27 -2.04
CA GLN A 290 0.77 0.21 -1.07
C GLN A 290 0.90 1.29 -0.01
N ASP A 291 0.04 2.30 -0.13
CA ASP A 291 -0.06 3.39 0.83
C ASP A 291 -1.27 3.16 1.72
N TYR A 292 -1.12 3.39 3.02
CA TYR A 292 -2.26 3.52 3.92
C TYR A 292 -2.24 4.85 4.63
N VAL A 293 -3.41 5.50 4.73
CA VAL A 293 -3.56 6.83 5.33
C VAL A 293 -4.64 6.77 6.40
N SER A 294 -4.36 7.32 7.58
CA SER A 294 -5.32 7.37 8.69
C SER A 294 -5.15 8.62 9.55
N PHE A 295 -6.19 8.97 10.29
CA PHE A 295 -6.20 10.14 11.17
C PHE A 295 -6.64 9.77 12.59
N TYR A 296 -6.01 10.40 13.57
CA TYR A 296 -6.37 10.26 14.98
C TYR A 296 -5.94 11.45 15.82
N TYR A 297 -6.47 11.51 17.04
CA TYR A 297 -6.43 12.67 17.92
C TYR A 297 -6.20 12.23 19.36
N ASP A 298 -5.45 13.02 20.12
CA ASP A 298 -5.36 12.84 21.57
C ASP A 298 -6.49 13.56 22.33
N TYR A 299 -7.30 14.34 21.62
CA TYR A 299 -8.43 15.11 22.14
C TYR A 299 -9.75 14.66 21.49
N SER A 300 -10.87 15.24 21.93
CA SER A 300 -12.16 15.04 21.23
C SER A 300 -12.36 16.16 20.20
N PRO A 301 -12.36 15.87 18.89
CA PRO A 301 -12.62 16.89 17.86
C PRO A 301 -14.02 17.50 17.98
N PHE A 302 -14.95 16.79 18.62
CA PHE A 302 -16.33 17.22 18.84
C PHE A 302 -16.55 17.91 20.19
N GLY A 303 -15.50 18.10 20.98
CA GLY A 303 -15.57 18.74 22.29
C GLY A 303 -16.30 17.91 23.36
N THR A 304 -16.35 16.58 23.23
CA THR A 304 -16.90 15.70 24.29
C THR A 304 -16.06 15.87 25.57
N PRO A 305 -16.67 16.29 26.70
CA PRO A 305 -15.95 16.43 27.96
C PRO A 305 -15.75 15.07 28.63
N GLY A 306 -14.64 14.91 29.37
CA GLY A 306 -14.37 13.74 30.19
C GLY A 306 -13.02 13.07 29.89
N GLN A 307 -12.81 11.90 30.50
CA GLN A 307 -11.57 11.13 30.32
C GLN A 307 -11.47 10.58 28.90
N ARG A 308 -10.27 10.69 28.32
CA ARG A 308 -9.97 10.40 26.91
C ARG A 308 -8.97 9.26 26.70
N SER A 309 -8.68 8.49 27.74
CA SER A 309 -7.97 7.22 27.61
C SER A 309 -8.95 6.05 27.42
N PHE A 310 -8.56 5.09 26.59
CA PHE A 310 -9.27 3.83 26.37
C PHE A 310 -8.40 2.63 26.80
N GLY A 311 -9.05 1.50 27.06
CA GLY A 311 -8.41 0.23 27.37
C GLY A 311 -8.61 -0.23 28.81
N SER A 312 -7.87 -1.27 29.22
CA SER A 312 -8.22 -2.04 30.43
C SER A 312 -8.03 -1.27 31.73
N SER A 313 -7.11 -0.29 31.72
CA SER A 313 -6.75 0.54 32.88
C SER A 313 -7.20 2.00 32.74
N ALA A 314 -8.11 2.30 31.81
CA ALA A 314 -8.54 3.68 31.52
C ALA A 314 -9.09 4.44 32.74
N SER A 315 -9.58 3.73 33.77
CA SER A 315 -10.10 4.33 35.00
C SER A 315 -9.04 4.71 36.04
N SER A 316 -7.77 4.33 35.83
CA SER A 316 -6.67 4.59 36.79
C SER A 316 -5.67 5.63 36.32
N ASN A 317 -5.73 6.08 35.06
CA ASN A 317 -4.90 7.14 34.51
C ASN A 317 -5.80 8.36 34.21
N ASP A 318 -5.29 9.59 34.34
CA ASP A 318 -5.89 10.85 33.93
C ASP A 318 -5.15 11.38 32.67
N HIS A 319 -5.82 11.35 31.50
CA HIS A 319 -5.22 11.83 30.25
C HIS A 319 -5.41 13.34 30.13
N VAL A 320 -4.32 14.06 29.88
CA VAL A 320 -4.34 15.49 29.60
C VAL A 320 -3.86 15.72 28.17
N PRO A 321 -4.74 16.14 27.24
CA PRO A 321 -4.40 16.23 25.84
C PRO A 321 -3.38 17.35 25.57
N LEU A 322 -2.34 17.00 24.81
CA LEU A 322 -1.50 17.93 24.07
C LEU A 322 -2.31 18.69 23.01
N ASN A 323 -3.44 18.13 22.55
CA ASN A 323 -4.35 18.70 21.56
C ASN A 323 -3.70 18.71 20.18
N VAL A 324 -3.34 17.52 19.72
CA VAL A 324 -2.69 17.23 18.45
C VAL A 324 -3.56 16.36 17.55
N ARG A 325 -3.46 16.60 16.25
CA ARG A 325 -3.97 15.74 15.20
C ARG A 325 -2.79 15.04 14.55
N VAL A 326 -2.93 13.75 14.26
CA VAL A 326 -1.91 12.99 13.56
C VAL A 326 -2.50 12.44 12.27
N ARG A 327 -1.84 12.70 11.14
CA ARG A 327 -2.00 11.92 9.91
C ARG A 327 -0.89 10.86 9.92
N GLN A 328 -1.27 9.60 10.02
CA GLN A 328 -0.35 8.48 9.91
C GLN A 328 -0.43 7.90 8.52
N MET A 329 0.73 7.78 7.87
CA MET A 329 0.86 7.13 6.57
C MET A 329 1.83 5.96 6.67
N SER A 330 1.66 4.94 5.85
CA SER A 330 2.62 3.84 5.76
C SER A 330 2.76 3.32 4.33
N TYR A 331 3.99 3.00 3.96
CA TYR A 331 4.39 2.76 2.57
C TYR A 331 5.13 1.42 2.43
N GLN A 332 4.81 0.66 1.38
CA GLN A 332 5.44 -0.63 1.09
C GLN A 332 5.59 -0.87 -0.41
N TRP A 333 6.66 -1.58 -0.79
CA TRP A 333 6.96 -2.02 -2.16
C TRP A 333 7.15 -3.54 -2.21
N SER A 334 6.99 -4.11 -3.41
CA SER A 334 7.31 -5.50 -3.72
C SER A 334 8.75 -5.69 -4.25
N TYR A 335 9.52 -4.61 -4.38
CA TYR A 335 10.83 -4.64 -5.04
C TYR A 335 11.87 -5.39 -4.21
N ASP A 336 12.65 -6.29 -4.82
CA ASP A 336 13.45 -7.28 -4.07
C ASP A 336 14.43 -6.69 -3.03
N TYR A 337 14.95 -5.48 -3.23
CA TYR A 337 15.87 -4.82 -2.29
C TYR A 337 15.18 -4.15 -1.10
N ILE A 338 13.90 -3.77 -1.23
CA ILE A 338 13.10 -3.06 -0.19
C ILE A 338 11.76 -3.74 0.13
N LYS A 339 11.49 -4.95 -0.35
CA LYS A 339 10.29 -5.72 -0.01
C LYS A 339 10.21 -6.10 1.47
N ASN A 340 11.35 -6.04 2.17
CA ASN A 340 11.47 -6.25 3.62
C ASN A 340 11.55 -4.90 4.37
N LEU A 341 10.87 -3.87 3.88
CA LEU A 341 10.81 -2.55 4.50
C LEU A 341 9.39 -2.00 4.48
N VAL A 342 8.96 -1.41 5.61
CA VAL A 342 7.77 -0.56 5.68
C VAL A 342 8.17 0.76 6.33
N TYR A 343 7.81 1.88 5.70
CA TYR A 343 7.87 3.18 6.37
C TYR A 343 6.58 3.44 7.12
N VAL A 344 6.69 4.06 8.29
CA VAL A 344 5.56 4.64 9.00
C VAL A 344 5.86 6.12 9.24
N GLU A 345 5.05 6.97 8.65
CA GLU A 345 5.13 8.41 8.70
C GLU A 345 4.05 8.97 9.63
N PHE A 346 4.42 9.94 10.44
CA PHE A 346 3.56 10.66 11.38
C PHE A 346 3.68 12.15 11.11
N ASP A 347 2.65 12.74 10.51
CA ASP A 347 2.51 14.19 10.44
C ASP A 347 1.72 14.64 11.67
N ILE A 348 2.40 15.29 12.61
CA ILE A 348 1.83 15.73 13.88
C ILE A 348 1.54 17.23 13.80
N THR A 349 0.25 17.58 13.82
CA THR A 349 -0.22 18.97 13.76
C THR A 349 -0.62 19.47 15.14
N ASN A 350 -0.12 20.64 15.54
CA ASN A 350 -0.53 21.30 16.77
C ASN A 350 -1.87 22.02 16.58
N MET A 351 -2.93 21.47 17.17
CA MET A 351 -4.30 22.00 17.05
C MET A 351 -4.65 23.06 18.10
N ASN A 352 -3.67 23.59 18.84
CA ASN A 352 -3.85 24.70 19.79
C ASN A 352 -3.98 26.08 19.09
N ILE A 353 -4.73 26.14 17.97
CA ILE A 353 -4.96 27.34 17.15
C ILE A 353 -5.75 28.39 17.91
N ALA A 354 -6.87 28.01 18.53
CA ALA A 354 -7.71 28.95 19.29
C ALA A 354 -6.97 29.63 20.46
N PRO A 355 -6.20 28.92 21.31
CA PRO A 355 -5.42 29.55 22.38
C PRO A 355 -4.07 30.16 21.91
N GLN A 356 -3.65 29.91 20.66
CA GLN A 356 -2.35 30.28 20.11
C GLN A 356 -1.17 29.77 20.96
N ASP A 357 -1.23 28.48 21.33
CA ASP A 357 -0.17 27.85 22.15
C ASP A 357 0.81 27.03 21.32
N THR A 358 2.09 27.34 21.51
CA THR A 358 3.20 26.51 21.09
C THR A 358 3.35 25.32 22.03
N LEU A 359 3.62 24.14 21.47
CA LEU A 359 4.12 22.98 22.21
C LEU A 359 5.64 23.09 22.28
N PHE A 360 6.19 23.14 23.48
CA PHE A 360 7.63 23.34 23.68
C PHE A 360 8.34 22.01 23.96
N ASP A 361 9.62 21.93 23.60
CA ASP A 361 10.47 20.79 23.91
C ASP A 361 9.82 19.44 23.53
N CYS A 362 9.38 19.37 22.28
CA CYS A 362 8.83 18.16 21.69
C CYS A 362 9.86 17.01 21.74
N ALA A 363 9.35 15.81 22.02
CA ALA A 363 10.10 14.56 22.04
C ALA A 363 9.22 13.44 21.50
N MET A 364 9.83 12.47 20.84
CA MET A 364 9.11 11.35 20.24
C MET A 364 9.80 10.04 20.55
N GLY A 365 9.01 8.97 20.61
CA GLY A 365 9.53 7.63 20.64
C GLY A 365 8.60 6.63 19.98
N ILE A 366 9.19 5.53 19.53
CA ILE A 366 8.49 4.36 19.03
C ILE A 366 8.63 3.27 20.06
N TYR A 367 7.50 2.87 20.63
CA TYR A 367 7.40 1.70 21.46
C TYR A 367 7.27 0.47 20.58
N MET A 368 8.01 -0.59 20.87
CA MET A 368 7.90 -1.90 20.22
C MET A 368 7.89 -3.01 21.27
N ASP A 369 6.76 -3.71 21.36
CA ASP A 369 6.59 -4.96 22.10
C ASP A 369 6.68 -6.09 21.08
N SER A 370 7.77 -6.85 21.16
CA SER A 370 8.05 -7.93 20.22
C SER A 370 7.73 -9.24 20.92
N ASP A 371 6.80 -10.02 20.36
CA ASP A 371 6.53 -11.41 20.74
C ASP A 371 6.96 -12.28 19.55
N VAL A 372 8.26 -12.46 19.36
CA VAL A 372 8.77 -13.06 18.12
C VAL A 372 8.50 -14.56 18.15
N GLY A 373 7.63 -15.06 17.26
CA GLY A 373 7.34 -16.49 17.23
C GLY A 373 6.15 -16.93 16.38
N PRO A 374 5.88 -18.24 16.28
CA PRO A 374 4.81 -18.78 15.46
C PRO A 374 3.44 -18.38 15.98
N GLN A 375 2.56 -17.91 15.11
CA GLN A 375 1.18 -17.52 15.45
C GLN A 375 0.40 -18.63 16.17
N ALA A 376 0.73 -19.89 15.91
CA ALA A 376 0.07 -21.05 16.51
C ALA A 376 0.46 -21.32 17.98
N TRP A 377 1.47 -20.65 18.52
CA TRP A 377 1.96 -20.84 19.89
C TRP A 377 1.20 -19.92 20.87
N GLY A 378 1.20 -20.29 22.16
CA GLY A 378 0.61 -19.45 23.19
C GLY A 378 1.50 -18.23 23.47
N ALA A 379 0.91 -17.08 23.83
CA ALA A 379 1.65 -15.82 24.03
C ALA A 379 2.91 -15.96 24.90
N THR A 380 2.81 -16.64 26.05
CA THR A 380 3.97 -16.85 26.95
C THR A 380 5.07 -17.70 26.31
N ASP A 381 4.73 -18.70 25.50
CA ASP A 381 5.73 -19.56 24.87
C ASP A 381 6.43 -18.85 23.70
N ARG A 382 5.85 -17.79 23.15
CA ARG A 382 6.47 -16.97 22.08
C ARG A 382 7.39 -15.89 22.65
N ALA A 383 6.95 -15.19 23.69
CA ALA A 383 7.65 -13.98 24.15
C ALA A 383 8.79 -14.25 25.14
N SER A 384 8.85 -15.44 25.76
CA SER A 384 9.58 -15.61 27.02
C SER A 384 11.09 -15.43 26.95
N ASP A 385 11.68 -15.59 25.76
CA ASP A 385 13.12 -15.57 25.51
C ASP A 385 13.52 -14.64 24.38
N ASP A 386 12.70 -13.63 24.10
CA ASP A 386 13.08 -12.57 23.19
C ASP A 386 14.28 -11.75 23.72
N ILE A 387 15.03 -11.15 22.80
CA ILE A 387 16.16 -10.26 23.11
C ILE A 387 16.05 -8.99 22.27
N SER A 388 15.99 -7.83 22.92
CA SER A 388 16.18 -6.55 22.26
C SER A 388 17.61 -6.05 22.40
N SER A 389 18.08 -5.28 21.41
CA SER A 389 19.41 -4.71 21.41
C SER A 389 19.49 -3.50 20.46
N TYR A 390 20.68 -2.94 20.30
CA TYR A 390 20.92 -1.69 19.57
C TYR A 390 22.20 -1.76 18.72
N VAL A 391 22.15 -1.18 17.51
CA VAL A 391 23.30 -1.05 16.60
C VAL A 391 23.70 0.41 16.48
N LEU A 392 24.76 0.80 17.19
CA LEU A 392 25.28 2.18 17.20
C LEU A 392 25.77 2.67 15.84
N SER A 393 26.29 1.81 14.97
CA SER A 393 26.88 2.25 13.70
C SER A 393 25.86 2.69 12.64
N HIS A 394 24.58 2.33 12.82
CA HIS A 394 23.47 2.63 11.90
C HIS A 394 22.24 3.17 12.66
N GLU A 395 22.41 3.50 13.94
CA GLU A 395 21.40 4.01 14.89
C GLU A 395 20.00 3.34 14.74
N PHE A 396 19.94 2.01 14.95
CA PHE A 396 18.68 1.26 14.99
C PHE A 396 18.59 0.30 16.18
N ALA A 397 17.37 0.09 16.67
CA ALA A 397 17.02 -0.93 17.66
C ALA A 397 16.47 -2.19 16.98
N TYR A 398 16.64 -3.36 17.58
CA TYR A 398 16.14 -4.62 17.02
C TYR A 398 15.78 -5.65 18.09
N THR A 399 14.92 -6.61 17.72
CA THR A 399 14.53 -7.77 18.54
C THR A 399 14.64 -9.08 17.75
N TYR A 400 14.90 -10.19 18.44
CA TYR A 400 14.86 -11.57 17.91
C TYR A 400 14.61 -12.61 19.01
N ASP A 401 14.18 -13.80 18.61
CA ASP A 401 13.99 -14.96 19.48
C ASP A 401 15.34 -15.65 19.78
N ALA A 402 15.67 -15.86 21.06
CA ALA A 402 17.00 -16.31 21.47
C ALA A 402 17.29 -17.77 21.11
N GLU A 403 16.30 -18.67 21.21
CA GLU A 403 16.45 -20.10 20.92
C GLU A 403 15.99 -20.52 19.52
N GLN A 404 15.53 -19.53 18.73
CA GLN A 404 15.01 -19.59 17.37
C GLN A 404 13.81 -20.53 17.21
N ASP A 405 13.07 -20.80 18.28
CA ASP A 405 11.93 -21.74 18.31
C ASP A 405 12.23 -23.12 17.68
N GLY A 406 13.46 -23.61 17.83
CA GLY A 406 13.91 -24.85 17.19
C GLY A 406 14.09 -24.74 15.67
N GLY A 407 14.34 -23.53 15.16
CA GLY A 407 14.55 -23.18 13.76
C GLY A 407 13.29 -22.69 13.02
N LEU A 408 12.21 -22.37 13.74
CA LEU A 408 10.99 -21.81 13.14
C LEU A 408 11.06 -20.28 13.00
N THR A 409 11.79 -19.62 13.89
CA THR A 409 11.82 -18.16 14.00
C THR A 409 13.28 -17.68 14.03
N THR A 410 13.94 -17.71 12.88
CA THR A 410 15.39 -17.45 12.79
C THR A 410 15.76 -16.00 12.51
N GLY A 411 14.78 -15.16 12.24
CA GLY A 411 14.99 -13.77 11.82
C GLY A 411 15.12 -12.78 12.97
N TYR A 412 15.17 -11.52 12.58
CA TYR A 412 15.24 -10.34 13.42
C TYR A 412 14.26 -9.31 12.90
N VAL A 413 13.81 -8.40 13.75
CA VAL A 413 13.09 -7.18 13.36
C VAL A 413 13.85 -5.96 13.86
N GLY A 414 14.09 -5.00 12.98
CA GLY A 414 14.71 -3.73 13.31
C GLY A 414 13.77 -2.55 13.08
N SER A 415 14.01 -1.46 13.80
CA SER A 415 13.38 -0.17 13.55
C SER A 415 14.39 0.97 13.64
N ARG A 416 14.32 1.92 12.71
CA ARG A 416 15.19 3.11 12.67
C ARG A 416 14.39 4.39 12.42
N VAL A 417 14.97 5.54 12.75
CA VAL A 417 14.43 6.86 12.37
C VAL A 417 14.99 7.27 11.00
N CYS A 418 14.14 7.82 10.13
CA CYS A 418 14.53 8.36 8.83
C CYS A 418 14.48 9.89 8.81
N THR A 419 13.48 10.51 9.43
CA THR A 419 13.46 11.95 9.69
C THR A 419 12.87 12.22 11.08
N PRO A 420 13.38 13.20 11.86
CA PRO A 420 14.45 14.14 11.55
C PRO A 420 15.79 13.46 11.30
N ASP A 421 16.74 14.14 10.63
CA ASP A 421 18.04 13.61 10.24
C ASP A 421 18.69 12.87 11.42
N PRO A 422 18.75 11.52 11.38
CA PRO A 422 19.18 10.73 12.52
C PRO A 422 20.60 11.09 12.95
N GLU A 423 21.43 11.58 12.03
CA GLU A 423 22.83 11.91 12.34
C GLU A 423 23.00 13.24 13.10
N GLN A 424 21.91 13.98 13.27
CA GLN A 424 21.84 15.22 14.05
C GLN A 424 21.01 15.05 15.33
N LEU A 425 20.46 13.85 15.58
CA LEU A 425 19.61 13.56 16.73
C LEU A 425 20.41 13.01 17.91
N GLU A 426 19.90 13.29 19.11
CA GLU A 426 20.24 12.54 20.31
C GLU A 426 19.19 11.43 20.49
N PHE A 427 19.67 10.21 20.73
CA PHE A 427 18.84 9.02 20.87
C PHE A 427 18.91 8.43 22.28
N ALA A 428 17.75 7.99 22.77
CA ALA A 428 17.62 7.11 23.91
C ALA A 428 16.92 5.82 23.48
N CYS A 429 17.35 4.67 23.97
CA CYS A 429 16.67 3.40 23.70
C CYS A 429 16.55 2.62 25.00
N TRP A 430 15.32 2.48 25.50
CA TRP A 430 15.04 1.90 26.81
C TRP A 430 14.36 0.56 26.70
N THR A 431 14.71 -0.38 27.57
CA THR A 431 13.96 -1.62 27.80
C THR A 431 13.58 -1.76 29.27
N TRP A 432 12.48 -2.47 29.53
CA TRP A 432 12.02 -2.83 30.86
C TRP A 432 11.22 -4.14 30.86
N LYS A 433 11.07 -4.70 32.05
CA LYS A 433 10.29 -5.91 32.29
C LYS A 433 8.79 -5.60 32.33
N VAL A 434 7.97 -6.52 31.84
CA VAL A 434 6.50 -6.47 32.00
C VAL A 434 6.11 -6.14 33.44
N GLY A 435 5.25 -5.12 33.56
CA GLY A 435 4.73 -4.60 34.83
C GLY A 435 5.57 -3.50 35.48
N ASP A 436 6.76 -3.22 34.96
CA ASP A 436 7.63 -2.13 35.41
C ASP A 436 7.52 -0.85 34.56
N GLY A 437 6.48 -0.74 33.72
CA GLY A 437 6.21 0.43 32.88
C GLY A 437 6.17 1.78 33.62
N PRO A 438 6.33 2.90 32.86
CA PRO A 438 6.38 4.25 33.40
C PRO A 438 5.09 4.66 34.12
N ASP A 439 5.25 5.31 35.28
CA ASP A 439 4.15 5.88 36.07
C ASP A 439 3.75 7.26 35.54
N ASP A 440 2.50 7.37 35.10
CA ASP A 440 1.87 8.57 34.56
C ASP A 440 0.39 8.70 34.98
N PHE A 441 -0.01 8.13 36.12
CA PHE A 441 -1.43 8.08 36.51
C PHE A 441 -2.10 9.47 36.69
N ASP A 442 -1.32 10.49 37.05
CA ASP A 442 -1.79 11.87 37.25
C ASP A 442 -0.70 12.85 36.76
N PRO A 443 -0.63 13.15 35.45
CA PRO A 443 0.46 13.92 34.85
C PRO A 443 0.48 15.40 35.30
N LEU A 444 -0.51 15.84 36.10
CA LEU A 444 -0.59 17.19 36.65
C LEU A 444 -0.04 17.32 38.09
N ASP A 445 0.16 16.22 38.83
CA ASP A 445 0.61 16.25 40.24
C ASP A 445 2.14 16.27 40.39
N THR A 446 2.73 17.45 40.16
CA THR A 446 4.17 17.68 40.36
C THR A 446 4.59 17.75 41.84
N PHE A 447 3.65 17.68 42.80
CA PHE A 447 3.93 17.76 44.24
C PHE A 447 4.07 16.38 44.89
N ASN A 448 3.38 15.38 44.35
CA ASN A 448 3.55 13.98 44.72
C ASN A 448 4.00 13.13 43.52
N PRO A 449 5.07 13.52 42.81
CA PRO A 449 5.51 12.75 41.66
C PRO A 449 6.03 11.38 42.14
N PRO A 450 6.16 10.40 41.22
CA PRO A 450 6.73 9.09 41.52
C PRO A 450 8.03 9.23 42.33
N ALA A 451 8.27 8.33 43.31
CA ALA A 451 9.25 8.57 44.37
C ALA A 451 10.65 9.02 43.85
N GLY A 452 11.04 10.25 44.18
CA GLY A 452 12.34 10.82 43.79
C GLY A 452 12.34 11.60 42.47
N SER A 453 11.17 11.83 41.87
CA SER A 453 11.02 12.45 40.56
C SER A 453 10.87 13.98 40.58
N PRO A 454 11.50 14.76 39.67
CA PRO A 454 11.12 16.16 39.43
C PRO A 454 9.81 16.43 38.64
N THR A 455 9.13 15.44 38.04
CA THR A 455 7.88 15.65 37.27
C THR A 455 6.85 14.54 37.51
N ALA A 456 5.58 14.80 37.20
CA ALA A 456 4.51 13.83 37.41
C ALA A 456 4.38 12.77 36.30
N ASN A 457 5.13 12.90 35.20
CA ASN A 457 5.00 12.07 34.00
C ASN A 457 6.35 11.42 33.63
N GLN A 458 6.50 10.12 33.93
CA GLN A 458 7.72 9.37 33.61
C GLN A 458 7.89 9.05 32.12
N LYS A 459 6.81 9.02 31.32
CA LYS A 459 6.92 8.74 29.88
C LYS A 459 7.74 9.83 29.17
N TYR A 460 7.46 11.10 29.46
CA TYR A 460 8.19 12.24 28.89
C TYR A 460 9.69 12.22 29.20
N TRP A 461 10.08 11.61 30.32
CA TRP A 461 11.48 11.51 30.73
C TRP A 461 12.26 10.44 30.02
N LEU A 462 11.64 9.28 29.83
CA LEU A 462 12.23 8.24 28.99
C LEU A 462 12.40 8.76 27.56
N LEU A 463 11.44 9.54 27.07
CA LEU A 463 11.54 10.21 25.76
C LEU A 463 12.69 11.22 25.66
N THR A 464 13.19 11.76 26.77
CA THR A 464 14.17 12.86 26.80
C THR A 464 15.50 12.49 27.48
N ASP A 465 15.75 11.18 27.69
CA ASP A 465 16.95 10.63 28.35
C ASP A 465 17.24 11.23 29.73
N LYS A 466 16.20 11.51 30.52
CA LYS A 466 16.36 12.23 31.80
C LYS A 466 15.81 11.45 32.98
N ASN A 467 16.63 11.30 34.02
CA ASN A 467 16.26 10.71 35.32
C ASN A 467 15.50 9.37 35.24
N PRO A 468 15.98 8.38 34.46
CA PRO A 468 15.35 7.05 34.48
C PRO A 468 15.43 6.44 35.89
N ASP A 469 14.42 5.65 36.26
CA ASP A 469 14.53 4.72 37.38
C ASP A 469 15.44 3.55 36.96
N ASP A 470 16.74 3.66 37.24
CA ASP A 470 17.76 2.65 36.92
C ASP A 470 17.48 1.26 37.55
N SER A 471 16.52 1.15 38.48
CA SER A 471 16.09 -0.14 39.01
C SER A 471 15.09 -0.88 38.11
N LYS A 472 14.50 -0.18 37.12
CA LYS A 472 13.47 -0.66 36.20
C LYS A 472 13.89 -0.57 34.73
N TYR A 473 14.48 0.55 34.31
CA TYR A 473 14.80 0.82 32.91
C TYR A 473 16.29 0.61 32.63
N THR A 474 16.60 0.00 31.49
CA THR A 474 17.98 -0.17 31.03
C THR A 474 18.15 0.45 29.65
N SER A 475 19.22 1.23 29.47
CA SER A 475 19.61 1.80 28.16
C SER A 475 20.20 0.70 27.28
N LEU A 476 19.48 0.32 26.21
CA LEU A 476 19.97 -0.60 25.18
C LEU A 476 21.06 0.04 24.32
N ARG A 477 21.08 1.38 24.21
CA ARG A 477 22.11 2.09 23.46
C ARG A 477 23.47 2.04 24.17
N ASP A 478 23.49 2.22 25.49
CA ASP A 478 24.71 2.14 26.30
C ASP A 478 25.12 0.71 26.65
N PHE A 479 24.12 -0.16 26.84
CA PHE A 479 24.30 -1.55 27.28
C PHE A 479 23.60 -2.55 26.35
N PRO A 480 23.96 -2.61 25.05
CA PRO A 480 23.25 -3.41 24.04
C PRO A 480 23.26 -4.92 24.31
N ASN A 481 24.19 -5.41 25.12
CA ASN A 481 24.33 -6.84 25.42
C ASN A 481 23.66 -7.25 26.74
N THR A 482 22.87 -6.38 27.37
CA THR A 482 22.32 -6.60 28.72
C THR A 482 21.41 -7.83 28.79
N GLN A 483 20.61 -8.09 27.74
CA GLN A 483 19.65 -9.20 27.69
C GLN A 483 20.23 -10.52 27.17
N ILE A 484 21.37 -10.52 26.46
CA ILE A 484 21.92 -11.73 25.79
C ILE A 484 22.13 -12.92 26.72
N SER A 485 22.57 -12.65 27.96
CA SER A 485 22.88 -13.72 28.92
C SER A 485 21.67 -14.21 29.72
N ASN A 486 20.56 -13.48 29.67
CA ASN A 486 19.32 -13.79 30.37
C ASN A 486 18.14 -13.26 29.55
N PRO A 487 17.78 -13.96 28.46
CA PRO A 487 16.65 -13.59 27.61
C PRO A 487 15.36 -13.50 28.42
N VAL A 488 14.51 -12.56 28.04
CA VAL A 488 13.25 -12.23 28.73
C VAL A 488 12.29 -11.61 27.72
N ASP A 489 11.00 -11.76 27.97
CA ASP A 489 9.92 -10.96 27.36
C ASP A 489 10.29 -9.48 27.28
N THR A 490 10.62 -9.04 26.06
CA THR A 490 11.33 -7.80 25.77
C THR A 490 10.46 -6.81 25.02
N ARG A 491 10.70 -5.56 25.34
CA ARG A 491 10.15 -4.38 24.66
C ARG A 491 11.23 -3.33 24.62
N TYR A 492 11.13 -2.42 23.65
CA TYR A 492 11.95 -1.22 23.68
C TYR A 492 11.15 0.03 23.34
N LEU A 493 11.56 1.15 23.93
CA LEU A 493 11.17 2.50 23.55
C LEU A 493 12.38 3.15 22.88
N PHE A 494 12.31 3.33 21.56
CA PHE A 494 13.33 4.04 20.80
C PHE A 494 12.94 5.50 20.63
N ALA A 495 13.59 6.40 21.36
CA ALA A 495 13.24 7.80 21.52
C ALA A 495 14.32 8.77 21.01
N PHE A 496 13.87 9.95 20.63
CA PHE A 496 14.69 11.05 20.11
C PHE A 496 14.04 12.41 20.43
N TYR A 497 14.88 13.42 20.65
CA TYR A 497 14.46 14.68 21.23
C TYR A 497 15.44 15.82 20.91
N GLY A 498 14.97 17.07 21.00
CA GLY A 498 15.81 18.26 20.84
C GLY A 498 16.61 18.61 22.10
N ASP A 499 17.27 19.77 22.15
CA ASP A 499 18.16 20.17 23.25
C ASP A 499 17.46 20.49 24.60
N GLN A 500 16.12 20.50 24.59
CA GLN A 500 15.27 20.73 25.76
C GLN A 500 15.40 22.13 26.37
N GLN A 501 15.75 23.15 25.55
CA GLN A 501 15.86 24.56 25.94
C GLN A 501 14.77 25.45 25.30
N GLY A 502 13.80 24.84 24.63
CA GLY A 502 12.83 25.52 23.76
C GLY A 502 11.85 26.44 24.48
N PHE A 503 11.65 26.30 25.79
CA PHE A 503 10.77 27.19 26.55
C PHE A 503 11.48 28.46 27.05
N ASP A 504 12.63 28.32 27.70
CA ASP A 504 13.30 29.41 28.40
C ASP A 504 14.19 30.25 27.46
N GLU A 505 15.05 29.59 26.68
CA GLU A 505 16.05 30.20 25.80
C GLU A 505 16.21 29.34 24.53
N PRO A 506 15.25 29.42 23.58
CA PRO A 506 15.25 28.56 22.40
C PRO A 506 16.54 28.69 21.58
N THR A 507 17.09 27.55 21.16
CA THR A 507 18.26 27.45 20.30
C THR A 507 17.89 26.84 18.94
N GLU A 508 18.86 26.73 18.02
CA GLU A 508 18.69 25.98 16.77
C GLU A 508 18.41 24.48 17.01
N GLY A 509 18.75 23.94 18.18
CA GLY A 509 18.43 22.55 18.58
C GLY A 509 17.11 22.41 19.33
N SER A 510 16.37 23.51 19.54
CA SER A 510 15.11 23.48 20.27
C SER A 510 13.96 23.08 19.36
N TRP A 511 13.20 22.07 19.79
CA TRP A 511 12.13 21.47 19.01
C TRP A 511 10.77 21.94 19.53
N ASN A 512 10.26 23.04 18.96
CA ASN A 512 8.99 23.65 19.36
C ASN A 512 7.99 23.63 18.20
N LEU A 513 6.76 23.20 18.45
CA LEU A 513 5.71 23.16 17.43
C LEU A 513 4.70 24.29 17.64
N GLU A 514 4.71 25.28 16.76
CA GLU A 514 3.78 26.42 16.77
C GLU A 514 2.33 25.99 16.45
N PRO A 515 1.32 26.73 16.92
CA PRO A 515 -0.08 26.42 16.65
C PRO A 515 -0.39 26.47 15.15
N GLY A 516 -1.05 25.44 14.63
CA GLY A 516 -1.37 25.28 13.20
C GLY A 516 -0.20 24.74 12.36
N LYS A 517 1.01 24.63 12.91
CA LYS A 517 2.12 23.98 12.21
C LYS A 517 2.07 22.47 12.36
N THR A 518 2.66 21.80 11.37
CA THR A 518 2.80 20.34 11.30
C THR A 518 4.28 20.01 11.23
N MET A 519 4.69 18.99 11.96
CA MET A 519 6.00 18.39 11.80
C MET A 519 5.88 16.96 11.27
N LYS A 520 6.82 16.55 10.43
CA LYS A 520 6.87 15.21 9.83
C LYS A 520 7.91 14.38 10.55
N ILE A 521 7.54 13.16 10.92
CA ILE A 521 8.44 12.18 11.52
C ILE A 521 8.27 10.85 10.82
N VAL A 522 9.38 10.20 10.46
CA VAL A 522 9.33 8.96 9.68
C VAL A 522 10.23 7.93 10.31
N ILE A 523 9.69 6.73 10.48
CA ILE A 523 10.42 5.55 10.91
C ILE A 523 10.38 4.50 9.82
N ALA A 524 11.39 3.64 9.81
CA ALA A 524 11.44 2.45 8.97
C ALA A 524 11.46 1.21 9.87
N VAL A 525 10.61 0.24 9.56
CA VAL A 525 10.55 -1.06 10.23
C VAL A 525 10.89 -2.14 9.20
N PHE A 526 11.87 -2.99 9.52
CA PHE A 526 12.45 -3.93 8.56
C PHE A 526 12.91 -5.21 9.25
N PRO A 527 12.42 -6.40 8.86
CA PRO A 527 12.96 -7.66 9.30
C PRO A 527 14.05 -8.20 8.36
N GLY A 528 14.80 -9.18 8.83
CA GLY A 528 15.83 -9.87 8.06
C GLY A 528 16.35 -11.11 8.78
N GLN A 529 17.15 -11.93 8.10
CA GLN A 529 17.67 -13.19 8.65
C GLN A 529 18.97 -13.01 9.43
N THR A 530 19.68 -11.91 9.20
CA THR A 530 20.96 -11.63 9.85
C THR A 530 21.08 -10.16 10.20
N LEU A 531 21.94 -9.85 11.18
CA LEU A 531 22.22 -8.46 11.54
C LEU A 531 22.83 -7.66 10.38
N THR A 532 23.58 -8.32 9.48
CA THR A 532 24.13 -7.68 8.27
C THR A 532 23.03 -7.31 7.27
N GLU A 533 21.99 -8.15 7.14
CA GLU A 533 20.82 -7.79 6.34
C GLU A 533 20.07 -6.60 6.94
N LEU A 534 19.88 -6.56 8.27
CA LEU A 534 19.27 -5.39 8.94
C LEU A 534 20.08 -4.11 8.73
N GLN A 535 21.41 -4.18 8.73
CA GLN A 535 22.26 -3.03 8.41
C GLN A 535 22.05 -2.55 6.97
N GLY A 536 22.00 -3.47 5.99
CA GLY A 536 21.69 -3.12 4.60
C GLY A 536 20.28 -2.55 4.43
N GLN A 537 19.27 -3.09 5.13
CA GLN A 537 17.92 -2.53 5.13
C GLN A 537 17.87 -1.13 5.77
N ALA A 538 18.67 -0.89 6.81
CA ALA A 538 18.83 0.44 7.35
C ALA A 538 19.43 1.40 6.32
N GLU A 539 20.50 1.02 5.61
CA GLU A 539 21.09 1.86 4.55
C GLU A 539 20.07 2.18 3.45
N TRP A 540 19.35 1.18 2.93
CA TRP A 540 18.28 1.38 1.94
C TRP A 540 17.16 2.28 2.45
N ALA A 541 16.77 2.12 3.72
CA ALA A 541 15.75 2.95 4.32
C ALA A 541 16.18 4.43 4.41
N ALA A 542 17.47 4.74 4.35
CA ALA A 542 17.99 6.10 4.24
C ALA A 542 18.01 6.58 2.79
N GLU A 543 18.54 5.73 1.91
CA GLU A 543 18.72 6.04 0.49
C GLU A 543 17.38 6.33 -0.20
N VAL A 544 16.35 5.50 0.05
CA VAL A 544 15.01 5.70 -0.51
C VAL A 544 14.33 6.96 0.05
N TYR A 545 14.61 7.33 1.31
CA TYR A 545 14.06 8.56 1.90
C TYR A 545 14.75 9.84 1.37
N GLU A 546 16.03 9.74 1.02
CA GLU A 546 16.89 10.76 0.42
C GLU A 546 17.23 11.97 1.31
N SER A 547 16.28 12.88 1.53
CA SER A 547 16.54 14.22 2.08
C SER A 547 15.87 14.47 3.44
N PRO A 548 16.41 13.96 4.57
CA PRO A 548 15.81 14.18 5.88
C PRO A 548 15.78 15.64 6.31
N GLN A 549 14.66 16.08 6.90
CA GLN A 549 14.57 17.35 7.60
C GLN A 549 15.47 17.34 8.85
N THR A 550 16.12 18.46 9.16
CA THR A 550 16.94 18.59 10.38
C THR A 550 16.08 19.05 11.55
N LEU A 551 16.65 19.10 12.77
CA LEU A 551 15.97 19.69 13.94
C LEU A 551 15.53 21.15 13.71
N THR A 552 16.22 21.90 12.84
CA THR A 552 15.85 23.28 12.52
C THR A 552 14.75 23.40 11.47
N THR A 553 14.51 22.35 10.67
CA THR A 553 13.52 22.37 9.58
C THR A 553 12.34 21.45 9.81
N VAL A 554 12.38 20.52 10.76
CA VAL A 554 11.30 19.55 11.02
C VAL A 554 9.95 20.20 11.38
N THR A 555 9.97 21.41 11.90
CA THR A 555 8.76 22.18 12.24
C THR A 555 8.31 23.14 11.12
N VAL A 556 9.04 23.15 10.01
CA VAL A 556 8.76 23.91 8.78
C VAL A 556 8.12 22.95 7.77
N PRO A 557 7.21 23.41 6.89
CA PRO A 557 6.62 22.58 5.85
C PRO A 557 7.68 21.79 5.07
N ASP A 558 7.47 20.49 4.97
CA ASP A 558 8.31 19.61 4.17
C ASP A 558 7.81 19.57 2.73
N THR A 559 8.47 20.32 1.87
CA THR A 559 8.10 20.47 0.45
C THR A 559 9.00 19.65 -0.48
N ALA A 560 9.92 18.84 0.07
CA ALA A 560 10.80 18.00 -0.72
C ALA A 560 10.09 16.70 -1.11
N ILE A 561 10.46 16.13 -2.27
CA ILE A 561 10.04 14.78 -2.64
C ILE A 561 10.84 13.78 -1.79
N HIS A 562 10.15 12.77 -1.28
CA HIS A 562 10.72 11.62 -0.58
C HIS A 562 10.32 10.30 -1.24
N TYR A 563 10.88 9.19 -0.73
CA TYR A 563 10.53 7.81 -1.12
C TYR A 563 10.84 7.49 -2.58
N VAL A 564 12.02 7.91 -3.01
CA VAL A 564 12.46 7.87 -4.39
C VAL A 564 13.17 6.54 -4.68
N ALA A 565 12.37 5.47 -4.78
CA ALA A 565 12.85 4.12 -5.04
C ALA A 565 13.08 3.88 -6.55
N PRO A 566 14.22 3.30 -6.98
CA PRO A 566 14.30 2.64 -8.29
C PRO A 566 13.18 1.60 -8.48
N GLU A 567 12.47 1.69 -9.60
CA GLU A 567 11.30 0.87 -9.92
C GLU A 567 11.65 -0.24 -10.93
N PRO A 568 11.13 -1.47 -10.77
CA PRO A 568 11.17 -2.48 -11.83
C PRO A 568 10.29 -2.06 -13.02
N PRO A 569 10.41 -2.75 -14.17
CA PRO A 569 9.52 -2.51 -15.29
C PRO A 569 8.06 -2.74 -14.93
N LYS A 570 7.14 -2.07 -15.65
CA LYS A 570 5.68 -2.18 -15.38
C LYS A 570 5.23 -3.63 -15.26
N ILE A 571 4.30 -3.91 -14.34
CA ILE A 571 3.67 -5.23 -14.20
C ILE A 571 2.87 -5.53 -15.48
N PRO A 572 3.07 -6.68 -16.15
CA PRO A 572 2.28 -7.04 -17.31
C PRO A 572 0.86 -7.44 -16.90
N ASN A 573 -0.14 -7.10 -17.71
CA ASN A 573 -1.48 -7.64 -17.52
C ASN A 573 -1.47 -9.14 -17.83
N MET A 574 -2.28 -9.95 -17.14
CA MET A 574 -2.24 -11.41 -17.28
C MET A 574 -3.63 -12.06 -17.27
N ASN A 575 -3.78 -13.15 -18.04
CA ASN A 575 -4.91 -14.08 -17.98
C ASN A 575 -4.44 -15.54 -17.91
N ALA A 576 -5.12 -16.38 -17.12
CA ALA A 576 -4.79 -17.80 -17.01
C ALA A 576 -6.02 -18.71 -17.10
N ILE A 577 -5.89 -19.77 -17.90
CA ILE A 577 -7.00 -20.66 -18.23
C ILE A 577 -6.60 -22.11 -17.99
N LEU A 578 -7.38 -22.81 -17.15
CA LEU A 578 -7.24 -24.25 -16.94
C LEU A 578 -7.59 -25.02 -18.23
N VAL A 579 -6.63 -25.79 -18.73
CA VAL A 579 -6.78 -26.58 -19.96
C VAL A 579 -6.43 -28.06 -19.72
N ASN A 580 -6.66 -28.89 -20.73
CA ASN A 580 -6.32 -30.32 -20.71
C ASN A 580 -6.89 -31.07 -19.49
N ASN A 581 -8.11 -30.74 -19.06
CA ASN A 581 -8.79 -31.34 -17.90
C ASN A 581 -7.99 -31.12 -16.59
N GLY A 582 -7.53 -29.87 -16.41
CA GLY A 582 -6.72 -29.38 -15.29
C GLY A 582 -5.31 -29.96 -15.22
N ASN A 583 -4.79 -30.49 -16.33
CA ASN A 583 -3.40 -30.97 -16.40
C ASN A 583 -2.43 -29.93 -16.93
N ALA A 584 -2.93 -28.77 -17.37
CA ALA A 584 -2.12 -27.65 -17.77
C ALA A 584 -2.88 -26.33 -17.55
N ILE A 585 -2.15 -25.23 -17.48
CA ILE A 585 -2.66 -23.86 -17.39
C ILE A 585 -2.07 -23.10 -18.57
N ASP A 586 -2.90 -22.58 -19.47
CA ASP A 586 -2.45 -21.61 -20.46
C ASP A 586 -2.34 -20.25 -19.76
N VAL A 587 -1.18 -19.59 -19.88
CA VAL A 587 -0.93 -18.26 -19.30
C VAL A 587 -0.68 -17.29 -20.45
N PHE A 588 -1.39 -16.16 -20.44
CA PHE A 588 -1.29 -15.09 -21.42
C PHE A 588 -0.93 -13.79 -20.70
N TRP A 589 -0.08 -12.97 -21.29
CA TRP A 589 0.26 -11.65 -20.77
C TRP A 589 0.55 -10.67 -21.89
N ASP A 590 0.40 -9.37 -21.65
CA ASP A 590 0.69 -8.32 -22.62
C ASP A 590 2.18 -7.93 -22.62
N ASN A 591 2.56 -6.99 -23.48
CA ASN A 591 3.92 -6.46 -23.56
C ASN A 591 4.06 -5.04 -23.01
N ARG A 592 3.18 -4.61 -22.10
CA ARG A 592 3.21 -3.21 -21.63
C ARG A 592 4.51 -2.85 -20.91
N SER A 593 5.15 -3.84 -20.26
CA SER A 593 6.47 -3.71 -19.64
C SER A 593 7.58 -3.37 -20.64
N GLU A 594 7.40 -3.64 -21.93
CA GLU A 594 8.36 -3.28 -22.98
C GLU A 594 8.10 -1.88 -23.54
N ILE A 595 6.83 -1.47 -23.59
CA ILE A 595 6.40 -0.23 -24.26
C ILE A 595 6.42 0.96 -23.31
N ASP A 596 5.94 0.76 -22.08
CA ASP A 596 5.69 1.85 -21.14
C ASP A 596 6.80 2.02 -20.09
N ASN A 597 7.92 1.28 -20.24
CA ASN A 597 8.97 1.26 -19.23
C ASN A 597 9.98 2.39 -19.44
N LEU A 598 10.07 3.27 -18.44
CA LEU A 598 11.02 4.37 -18.40
C LEU A 598 11.48 4.61 -16.94
N ASP A 599 12.58 3.97 -16.52
CA ASP A 599 13.14 4.19 -15.19
C ASP A 599 14.08 5.39 -15.18
N THR A 600 13.64 6.51 -14.61
CA THR A 600 14.46 7.74 -14.48
C THR A 600 15.64 7.60 -13.52
N LYS A 601 15.71 6.51 -12.74
CA LYS A 601 16.78 6.26 -11.76
C LYS A 601 17.96 5.49 -12.32
N THR A 602 17.80 4.77 -13.45
CA THR A 602 18.94 4.20 -14.19
C THR A 602 19.98 5.27 -14.51
N VAL A 603 19.52 6.44 -14.99
CA VAL A 603 20.37 7.63 -15.18
C VAL A 603 19.67 8.84 -14.57
N THR A 604 20.12 9.28 -13.38
CA THR A 604 19.47 10.37 -12.65
C THR A 604 19.60 11.72 -13.38
N LYS A 605 18.56 12.57 -13.31
CA LYS A 605 18.48 13.85 -14.02
C LYS A 605 19.69 14.76 -13.80
N GLY A 606 20.26 14.77 -12.59
CA GLY A 606 21.44 15.59 -12.26
C GLY A 606 22.69 15.28 -13.09
N TYR A 607 22.80 14.08 -13.66
CA TYR A 607 23.91 13.65 -14.52
C TYR A 607 23.58 13.68 -16.01
N VAL A 608 22.35 14.04 -16.37
CA VAL A 608 21.87 14.13 -17.75
C VAL A 608 21.92 15.58 -18.24
N GLY A 609 22.39 15.78 -19.46
CA GLY A 609 22.35 17.08 -20.12
C GLY A 609 23.54 17.31 -21.02
N TRP A 610 23.65 18.55 -21.48
CA TRP A 610 24.76 19.00 -22.31
C TRP A 610 25.69 19.92 -21.51
N GLN A 611 27.01 19.81 -21.76
CA GLN A 611 28.06 20.65 -21.20
C GLN A 611 29.17 20.95 -22.22
N ASP A 612 29.99 21.97 -21.97
CA ASP A 612 31.06 22.43 -22.88
C ASP A 612 32.46 22.49 -22.23
N SER A 613 32.61 21.90 -21.04
CA SER A 613 33.80 21.96 -20.21
C SER A 613 34.75 20.77 -20.38
N LEU A 614 34.21 19.56 -20.60
CA LEU A 614 34.95 18.30 -20.68
C LEU A 614 34.68 17.62 -22.02
N ALA A 615 35.54 17.91 -23.01
CA ALA A 615 35.41 17.40 -24.38
C ALA A 615 35.56 15.89 -24.55
N THR A 616 35.98 15.15 -23.52
CA THR A 616 36.11 13.69 -23.55
C THR A 616 34.83 12.97 -23.16
N LEU A 617 33.83 13.69 -22.64
CA LEU A 617 32.58 13.07 -22.17
C LEU A 617 31.52 13.04 -23.27
N ASP A 618 30.66 12.04 -23.17
CA ASP A 618 29.47 11.83 -23.98
C ASP A 618 28.54 13.06 -23.98
N SER A 619 28.31 13.65 -22.80
CA SER A 619 27.53 14.88 -22.58
C SER A 619 28.11 16.15 -23.21
N HIS A 620 29.27 16.09 -23.88
CA HIS A 620 29.86 17.29 -24.46
C HIS A 620 29.11 17.73 -25.72
N ILE A 621 28.81 19.03 -25.84
CA ILE A 621 28.03 19.61 -26.96
C ILE A 621 28.58 19.27 -28.37
N SER A 622 29.86 18.94 -28.50
CA SER A 622 30.44 18.55 -29.80
C SER A 622 30.00 17.18 -30.30
N ASN A 623 29.40 16.36 -29.43
CA ASN A 623 28.93 15.01 -29.77
C ASN A 623 27.50 15.02 -30.32
N TYR A 624 26.78 16.15 -30.19
CA TYR A 624 25.48 16.33 -30.83
C TYR A 624 25.61 16.32 -32.36
N ASP A 625 24.88 15.44 -33.03
CA ASP A 625 24.77 15.42 -34.49
C ASP A 625 23.30 15.64 -34.92
N PRO A 626 22.97 16.82 -35.49
CA PRO A 626 21.60 17.16 -35.88
C PRO A 626 21.06 16.33 -37.06
N ASN A 627 21.87 15.47 -37.68
CA ASN A 627 21.39 14.57 -38.74
C ASN A 627 20.93 13.21 -38.20
N THR A 628 21.27 12.88 -36.95
CA THR A 628 21.01 11.57 -36.34
C THR A 628 20.24 11.67 -35.03
N PHE A 629 20.43 12.75 -34.26
CA PHE A 629 19.69 12.99 -33.02
C PHE A 629 18.30 13.55 -33.32
N PRO A 630 17.25 13.08 -32.63
CA PRO A 630 15.96 13.75 -32.64
C PRO A 630 16.07 15.17 -32.07
N ASP A 631 15.27 16.10 -32.62
CA ASP A 631 15.30 17.53 -32.25
C ASP A 631 15.03 17.75 -30.74
N ASP A 632 14.24 16.88 -30.11
CA ASP A 632 13.88 16.96 -28.68
C ASP A 632 15.07 16.75 -27.73
N PHE A 633 16.17 16.15 -28.23
CA PHE A 633 17.40 15.93 -27.45
C PHE A 633 18.51 16.92 -27.78
N ALA A 634 18.21 17.96 -28.58
CA ALA A 634 19.18 18.97 -28.96
C ALA A 634 19.71 19.77 -27.75
N PRO A 635 20.96 20.25 -27.78
CA PRO A 635 21.48 21.13 -26.75
C PRO A 635 20.67 22.43 -26.66
N PRO A 636 20.45 22.96 -25.43
CA PRO A 636 19.80 24.24 -25.24
C PRO A 636 20.48 25.35 -26.03
N ALA A 637 19.70 26.28 -26.57
CA ALA A 637 20.25 27.41 -27.32
C ALA A 637 21.01 28.40 -26.41
N ASP A 638 20.63 28.48 -25.13
CA ASP A 638 21.29 29.31 -24.12
C ASP A 638 22.31 28.47 -23.31
N PRO A 639 23.62 28.78 -23.39
CA PRO A 639 24.64 28.07 -22.61
C PRO A 639 24.48 28.16 -21.10
N SER A 640 23.68 29.09 -20.58
CA SER A 640 23.37 29.17 -19.14
C SER A 640 22.46 28.04 -18.65
N GLU A 641 21.78 27.35 -19.56
CA GLU A 641 20.96 26.16 -19.28
C GLU A 641 21.77 24.85 -19.32
N TYR A 642 23.08 24.92 -19.59
CA TYR A 642 23.94 23.74 -19.60
C TYR A 642 24.09 23.15 -18.20
N ASN A 643 24.02 21.82 -18.14
CA ASN A 643 24.26 21.09 -16.90
C ASN A 643 25.76 20.76 -16.80
N ASN A 644 26.50 21.58 -16.07
CA ASN A 644 27.95 21.39 -15.88
C ASN A 644 28.33 20.08 -15.16
N SER A 645 27.37 19.42 -14.51
CA SER A 645 27.56 18.13 -13.86
C SER A 645 27.22 16.94 -14.78
N ALA A 646 26.71 17.21 -15.98
CA ALA A 646 26.27 16.16 -16.89
C ALA A 646 27.45 15.30 -17.39
N ILE A 647 27.27 13.98 -17.32
CA ILE A 647 28.21 12.99 -17.85
C ILE A 647 27.57 12.13 -18.96
N VAL A 648 26.25 12.14 -19.10
CA VAL A 648 25.47 11.46 -20.14
C VAL A 648 24.63 12.48 -20.93
N ASN A 649 24.60 12.37 -22.26
CA ASN A 649 23.74 13.20 -23.09
C ASN A 649 22.25 12.78 -22.99
N PRO A 650 21.29 13.68 -23.27
CA PRO A 650 19.86 13.39 -23.11
C PRO A 650 19.34 12.18 -23.91
N TRP A 651 19.85 11.95 -25.13
CA TRP A 651 19.36 10.86 -25.99
C TRP A 651 19.88 9.50 -25.53
N THR A 652 21.14 9.43 -25.12
CA THR A 652 21.72 8.21 -24.53
C THR A 652 21.08 7.89 -23.18
N ALA A 653 20.80 8.91 -22.37
CA ALA A 653 20.02 8.73 -21.15
C ALA A 653 18.61 8.20 -21.44
N TYR A 654 17.91 8.72 -22.46
CA TYR A 654 16.59 8.22 -22.85
C TYR A 654 16.61 6.72 -23.18
N ARG A 655 17.58 6.24 -23.96
CA ARG A 655 17.72 4.81 -24.28
C ARG A 655 18.09 3.96 -23.07
N LEU A 656 19.03 4.43 -22.24
CA LEU A 656 19.42 3.72 -21.01
C LEU A 656 18.28 3.58 -20.00
N ARG A 657 17.35 4.55 -19.96
CA ARG A 657 16.17 4.51 -19.07
C ARG A 657 15.08 3.54 -19.55
N HIS A 658 15.13 3.07 -20.81
CA HIS A 658 14.26 1.99 -21.27
C HIS A 658 14.80 0.63 -20.84
N ASP A 659 14.82 0.39 -19.52
CA ASP A 659 15.58 -0.69 -18.91
C ASP A 659 14.83 -2.05 -18.86
N PHE A 660 13.94 -2.34 -19.80
CA PHE A 660 13.28 -3.65 -19.83
C PHE A 660 14.27 -4.72 -20.30
N GLN A 661 14.32 -5.88 -19.61
CA GLN A 661 15.15 -7.02 -20.01
C GLN A 661 14.38 -8.33 -20.25
N GLY A 662 13.21 -8.55 -19.66
CA GLY A 662 12.45 -9.77 -19.98
C GLY A 662 11.24 -10.07 -19.09
N TYR A 663 10.76 -11.32 -19.20
CA TYR A 663 9.64 -11.83 -18.40
C TYR A 663 9.96 -13.16 -17.72
N THR A 664 9.33 -13.40 -16.58
CA THR A 664 9.35 -14.67 -15.87
C THR A 664 7.94 -15.12 -15.50
N VAL A 665 7.58 -16.37 -15.82
CA VAL A 665 6.34 -17.01 -15.36
C VAL A 665 6.64 -17.76 -14.07
N TRP A 666 5.90 -17.46 -13.02
CA TRP A 666 6.05 -18.04 -11.70
C TRP A 666 4.87 -18.94 -11.33
N GLY A 667 5.11 -19.92 -10.46
CA GLY A 667 4.05 -20.73 -9.88
C GLY A 667 4.41 -21.29 -8.50
N ARG A 668 3.40 -21.44 -7.64
CA ARG A 668 3.55 -22.06 -6.31
C ARG A 668 2.26 -22.77 -5.88
N SER A 669 2.37 -23.71 -4.92
CA SER A 669 1.22 -24.50 -4.46
C SER A 669 1.06 -24.48 -2.94
N GLY A 670 -0.13 -24.10 -2.47
CA GLY A 670 -0.68 -24.47 -1.15
C GLY A 670 0.06 -24.00 0.13
N SER A 671 1.18 -23.28 0.06
CA SER A 671 1.86 -22.74 1.25
C SER A 671 1.37 -21.35 1.62
N GLY A 672 1.03 -20.52 0.63
CA GLY A 672 0.60 -19.12 0.84
C GLY A 672 1.75 -18.14 1.15
N SER A 673 2.91 -18.65 1.60
CA SER A 673 4.16 -17.91 1.83
C SER A 673 4.66 -17.19 0.57
N GLN A 674 4.86 -15.87 0.68
CA GLN A 674 5.30 -14.97 -0.40
C GLN A 674 6.64 -15.33 -1.03
N GLU A 675 7.46 -16.15 -0.38
CA GLU A 675 8.79 -16.51 -0.89
C GLU A 675 8.83 -17.87 -1.59
N ASP A 676 7.76 -18.67 -1.56
CA ASP A 676 7.74 -20.04 -2.10
C ASP A 676 7.50 -20.14 -3.62
N TRP A 677 7.83 -19.09 -4.38
CA TRP A 677 7.66 -19.07 -5.83
C TRP A 677 8.69 -19.94 -6.56
N MET A 678 8.24 -20.65 -7.60
CA MET A 678 9.10 -21.42 -8.49
C MET A 678 9.05 -20.84 -9.91
N GLU A 679 10.22 -20.60 -10.49
CA GLU A 679 10.36 -20.22 -11.89
C GLU A 679 9.85 -21.36 -12.78
N ILE A 680 8.85 -21.07 -13.62
CA ILE A 680 8.31 -22.01 -14.59
C ILE A 680 8.93 -21.80 -15.97
N GLY A 681 9.18 -20.54 -16.32
CA GLY A 681 9.85 -20.17 -17.56
C GLY A 681 10.32 -18.72 -17.52
N ARG A 682 11.43 -18.43 -18.20
CA ARG A 682 12.04 -17.11 -18.28
C ARG A 682 12.44 -16.81 -19.72
N TRP A 683 12.24 -15.57 -20.14
CA TRP A 683 12.56 -15.05 -21.47
C TRP A 683 13.25 -13.71 -21.32
N ASP A 684 14.34 -13.52 -22.05
CA ASP A 684 15.19 -12.36 -21.96
C ASP A 684 15.27 -11.74 -23.37
N LYS A 685 15.19 -10.41 -23.48
CA LYS A 685 15.41 -9.71 -24.75
C LYS A 685 16.83 -9.98 -25.23
N ILE A 686 17.05 -9.75 -26.52
CA ILE A 686 18.40 -9.85 -27.09
C ILE A 686 18.89 -8.42 -27.27
N ASP A 687 19.92 -8.05 -26.52
CA ASP A 687 20.54 -6.73 -26.63
C ASP A 687 21.19 -6.53 -27.99
N THR A 688 21.02 -5.32 -28.53
CA THR A 688 21.58 -4.89 -29.80
C THR A 688 23.01 -4.39 -29.64
N ASP A 689 23.74 -4.21 -30.75
CA ASP A 689 25.07 -3.59 -30.71
C ASP A 689 25.01 -2.18 -30.09
N GLN A 690 23.91 -1.43 -30.31
CA GLN A 690 23.71 -0.09 -29.73
C GLN A 690 23.53 -0.16 -28.22
N ASP A 691 22.81 -1.15 -27.69
CA ASP A 691 22.66 -1.33 -26.25
C ASP A 691 24.04 -1.54 -25.59
N TYR A 692 24.89 -2.39 -26.16
CA TYR A 692 26.25 -2.63 -25.65
C TYR A 692 27.15 -1.37 -25.70
N GLU A 693 26.96 -0.51 -26.70
CA GLU A 693 27.62 0.80 -26.78
C GLU A 693 27.13 1.73 -25.66
N ASP A 694 25.81 1.83 -25.47
CA ASP A 694 25.19 2.68 -24.44
C ASP A 694 25.59 2.25 -23.02
N TYR A 695 25.83 0.96 -22.78
CA TYR A 695 26.25 0.46 -21.47
C TYR A 695 27.60 0.99 -21.01
N ASN A 696 28.44 1.48 -21.94
CA ASN A 696 29.83 1.87 -21.68
C ASN A 696 30.03 3.38 -21.85
N VAL A 697 29.30 4.18 -21.08
CA VAL A 697 29.38 5.64 -21.17
C VAL A 697 30.74 6.14 -20.66
N ASN A 698 31.41 6.95 -21.49
CA ASN A 698 32.72 7.54 -21.21
C ASN A 698 33.87 6.54 -21.03
N GLU A 699 33.86 5.40 -21.75
CA GLU A 699 34.93 4.40 -21.65
C GLU A 699 36.32 5.01 -21.84
N GLY A 700 37.19 4.81 -20.84
CA GLY A 700 38.56 5.35 -20.83
C GLY A 700 38.72 6.76 -20.24
N ALA A 701 37.64 7.43 -19.82
CA ALA A 701 37.68 8.66 -19.04
C ALA A 701 37.62 8.39 -17.52
N GLU A 702 37.87 9.42 -16.70
CA GLU A 702 37.74 9.32 -15.23
C GLU A 702 36.26 9.18 -14.80
N GLN A 703 35.35 9.75 -15.58
CA GLN A 703 33.89 9.71 -15.39
C GLN A 703 33.24 8.51 -16.11
N TYR A 704 33.98 7.41 -16.30
CA TYR A 704 33.42 6.17 -16.86
C TYR A 704 32.35 5.60 -15.93
N VAL A 705 31.20 5.26 -16.50
CA VAL A 705 30.10 4.60 -15.79
C VAL A 705 29.63 3.42 -16.62
N TYR A 706 29.50 2.26 -15.98
CA TYR A 706 28.96 1.07 -16.60
C TYR A 706 27.48 0.88 -16.21
N PHE A 707 26.62 0.81 -17.21
CA PHE A 707 25.17 0.63 -17.03
C PHE A 707 24.67 -0.77 -17.42
N GLY A 708 25.54 -1.69 -17.85
CA GLY A 708 25.11 -2.91 -18.58
C GLY A 708 24.41 -4.01 -17.80
N GLY A 709 24.64 -4.13 -16.49
CA GLY A 709 23.80 -4.93 -15.60
C GLY A 709 23.69 -6.43 -15.92
N ASP A 710 22.58 -7.03 -15.48
CA ASP A 710 22.20 -8.40 -15.81
C ASP A 710 21.44 -8.45 -17.13
N THR A 711 22.07 -8.97 -18.19
CA THR A 711 21.43 -9.11 -19.50
C THR A 711 20.68 -10.45 -19.66
N GLY A 712 20.71 -11.32 -18.64
CA GLY A 712 20.08 -12.63 -18.68
C GLY A 712 20.84 -13.64 -19.55
N LYS A 713 20.09 -14.49 -20.27
CA LYS A 713 20.61 -15.59 -21.12
C LYS A 713 20.36 -15.35 -22.62
N ASP A 714 19.86 -14.19 -23.01
CA ASP A 714 19.54 -13.81 -24.40
C ASP A 714 18.69 -14.86 -25.14
N LEU A 715 17.61 -15.32 -24.50
CA LEU A 715 16.77 -16.41 -25.05
C LEU A 715 15.81 -15.93 -26.16
N GLY A 716 15.64 -14.62 -26.29
CA GLY A 716 14.57 -14.02 -27.09
C GLY A 716 13.21 -14.11 -26.38
N LEU A 717 12.32 -13.20 -26.74
CA LEU A 717 10.96 -13.16 -26.20
C LEU A 717 10.10 -14.34 -26.73
N PRO A 718 8.95 -14.63 -26.10
CA PRO A 718 8.15 -15.79 -26.48
C PRO A 718 7.63 -15.74 -27.93
N GLN A 719 7.45 -16.94 -28.50
CA GLN A 719 6.79 -17.17 -29.80
C GLN A 719 7.42 -16.39 -30.99
N PRO A 720 8.74 -16.54 -31.26
CA PRO A 720 9.40 -15.83 -32.36
C PRO A 720 8.92 -16.30 -33.75
N VAL A 721 8.70 -15.35 -34.64
CA VAL A 721 8.39 -15.56 -36.06
C VAL A 721 9.33 -14.71 -36.90
N VAL A 722 10.17 -15.33 -37.72
CA VAL A 722 10.99 -14.61 -38.72
C VAL A 722 10.08 -14.21 -39.88
N LEU A 723 9.95 -12.91 -40.12
CA LEU A 723 9.07 -12.35 -41.12
C LEU A 723 9.63 -12.54 -42.52
N ASP A 724 8.72 -12.82 -43.46
CA ASP A 724 9.03 -13.13 -44.86
C ASP A 724 7.90 -12.50 -45.68
N SER A 725 8.24 -11.43 -46.38
CA SER A 725 7.36 -10.65 -47.26
C SER A 725 6.75 -11.47 -48.39
N THR A 726 7.22 -12.70 -48.65
CA THR A 726 6.63 -13.63 -49.61
C THR A 726 5.62 -14.59 -48.99
N ASN A 727 5.58 -14.72 -47.66
CA ASN A 727 4.60 -15.54 -46.96
C ASN A 727 3.28 -14.77 -46.78
N PRO A 728 2.14 -15.26 -47.31
CA PRO A 728 0.84 -14.64 -47.12
C PRO A 728 0.41 -14.53 -45.65
N GLU A 729 0.82 -15.48 -44.81
CA GLU A 729 0.53 -15.46 -43.36
C GLU A 729 1.32 -14.39 -42.61
N HIS A 730 2.38 -13.83 -43.23
CA HIS A 730 3.21 -12.81 -42.60
C HIS A 730 2.81 -11.38 -42.98
N GLN A 731 1.92 -11.20 -43.97
CA GLN A 731 1.61 -9.86 -44.52
C GLN A 731 1.01 -8.90 -43.49
N GLU A 732 0.24 -9.41 -42.53
CA GLU A 732 -0.37 -8.58 -41.50
C GLU A 732 0.67 -7.94 -40.57
N TYR A 733 1.76 -8.65 -40.22
CA TYR A 733 2.74 -8.20 -39.24
C TYR A 733 3.49 -6.92 -39.67
N PHE A 734 3.60 -6.67 -40.97
CA PHE A 734 4.24 -5.45 -41.50
C PHE A 734 3.43 -4.17 -41.24
N ASN A 735 2.17 -4.27 -40.79
CA ASN A 735 1.36 -3.12 -40.39
C ASN A 735 1.53 -2.75 -38.91
N TYR A 736 2.25 -3.56 -38.14
CA TYR A 736 2.49 -3.35 -36.71
C TYR A 736 3.84 -2.66 -36.47
N TYR A 737 4.08 -2.22 -35.24
CA TYR A 737 5.27 -1.47 -34.83
C TYR A 737 6.12 -2.23 -33.82
N ARG A 738 7.42 -1.87 -33.78
CA ARG A 738 8.39 -2.28 -32.76
C ARG A 738 9.31 -1.13 -32.44
N PHE A 739 9.93 -1.17 -31.27
CA PHE A 739 11.13 -0.37 -31.05
C PHE A 739 12.28 -0.87 -31.93
N ASN A 740 12.98 0.05 -32.56
CA ASN A 740 14.33 -0.16 -33.07
C ASN A 740 15.36 0.00 -31.94
N GLU A 741 16.64 -0.15 -32.26
CA GLU A 741 17.77 0.04 -31.35
C GLU A 741 17.90 1.48 -30.79
N MET A 742 17.16 2.43 -31.37
CA MET A 742 17.09 3.82 -30.91
C MET A 742 15.84 4.13 -30.09
N TYR A 743 15.04 3.11 -29.75
CA TYR A 743 13.75 3.24 -29.06
C TYR A 743 12.74 4.14 -29.81
N GLU A 744 12.77 4.08 -31.14
CA GLU A 744 11.75 4.67 -32.01
C GLU A 744 10.79 3.57 -32.49
N LEU A 745 9.47 3.86 -32.48
CA LEU A 745 8.47 2.95 -33.02
C LEU A 745 8.49 2.96 -34.55
N VAL A 746 8.97 1.86 -35.13
CA VAL A 746 9.09 1.65 -36.57
C VAL A 746 8.31 0.41 -37.02
N HIS A 747 7.94 0.36 -38.31
CA HIS A 747 7.36 -0.83 -38.89
C HIS A 747 8.35 -1.99 -38.95
N TYR A 748 7.83 -3.21 -38.90
CA TYR A 748 8.62 -4.40 -39.20
C TYR A 748 9.08 -4.45 -40.66
N GLU A 749 10.26 -5.01 -40.89
CA GLU A 749 10.84 -5.23 -42.23
C GLU A 749 11.05 -6.73 -42.55
N ASP A 750 11.34 -7.04 -43.82
CA ASP A 750 11.59 -8.40 -44.28
C ASP A 750 12.84 -8.99 -43.57
N GLY A 751 12.67 -10.12 -42.88
CA GLY A 751 13.72 -10.74 -42.08
C GLY A 751 13.71 -10.38 -40.59
N ASP A 752 12.92 -9.40 -40.16
CA ASP A 752 12.74 -9.09 -38.74
C ASP A 752 12.10 -10.26 -37.98
N ILE A 753 12.30 -10.29 -36.65
CA ILE A 753 11.64 -11.26 -35.77
C ILE A 753 10.46 -10.58 -35.09
N PHE A 754 9.26 -11.09 -35.32
CA PHE A 754 8.06 -10.73 -34.57
C PHE A 754 7.90 -11.68 -33.38
N TYR A 755 7.80 -11.12 -32.17
CA TYR A 755 7.56 -11.89 -30.95
C TYR A 755 6.09 -11.80 -30.52
N GLY A 756 5.53 -12.89 -29.99
CA GLY A 756 4.13 -12.92 -29.54
C GLY A 756 3.10 -12.88 -30.67
N LYS A 757 1.92 -12.31 -30.38
CA LYS A 757 0.80 -12.11 -31.31
C LYS A 757 0.16 -10.73 -31.13
N PRO A 758 -0.37 -10.10 -32.19
CA PRO A 758 -1.01 -8.80 -32.08
C PRO A 758 -2.19 -8.78 -31.10
N LEU A 759 -2.25 -7.76 -30.25
CA LEU A 759 -3.37 -7.55 -29.33
C LEU A 759 -4.53 -6.82 -30.02
N TYR A 760 -4.23 -5.80 -30.82
CA TYR A 760 -5.21 -4.97 -31.51
C TYR A 760 -5.25 -5.22 -33.03
N ASN A 761 -6.38 -4.87 -33.65
CA ASN A 761 -6.60 -4.94 -35.09
C ASN A 761 -6.05 -3.68 -35.78
N TYR A 762 -5.09 -3.85 -36.70
CA TYR A 762 -4.46 -2.75 -37.44
C TYR A 762 -5.40 -2.03 -38.42
N GLU A 763 -6.51 -2.65 -38.84
CA GLU A 763 -7.49 -2.06 -39.75
C GLU A 763 -8.46 -1.11 -39.06
N LEU A 764 -8.53 -1.16 -37.72
CA LEU A 764 -9.45 -0.33 -36.95
C LEU A 764 -8.74 0.91 -36.39
N THR A 765 -9.11 2.07 -36.91
CA THR A 765 -8.68 3.40 -36.47
C THR A 765 -9.89 4.27 -36.17
N TYR A 766 -9.71 5.31 -35.36
CA TYR A 766 -10.80 6.24 -35.08
C TYR A 766 -11.33 6.92 -36.35
N THR A 767 -12.66 6.99 -36.44
CA THR A 767 -13.39 7.84 -37.41
C THR A 767 -14.68 8.34 -36.76
N ASP A 768 -15.17 9.52 -37.16
CA ASP A 768 -16.47 10.02 -36.69
C ASP A 768 -17.61 9.01 -36.94
N SER A 769 -17.53 8.24 -38.04
CA SER A 769 -18.51 7.20 -38.35
C SER A 769 -18.44 5.99 -37.41
N LEU A 770 -17.27 5.67 -36.87
CA LEU A 770 -17.12 4.65 -35.83
C LEU A 770 -17.72 5.16 -34.52
N GLN A 771 -17.43 6.41 -34.14
CA GLN A 771 -18.03 7.05 -32.96
C GLN A 771 -19.56 7.09 -33.05
N ASP A 772 -20.10 7.56 -34.18
CA ASP A 772 -21.55 7.61 -34.42
C ASP A 772 -22.21 6.21 -34.35
N TYR A 773 -21.48 5.17 -34.76
CA TYR A 773 -21.96 3.79 -34.71
C TYR A 773 -22.05 3.27 -33.28
N VAL A 774 -21.00 3.50 -32.47
CA VAL A 774 -20.99 3.04 -31.07
C VAL A 774 -21.95 3.87 -30.20
N ASP A 775 -22.01 5.19 -30.36
CA ASP A 775 -22.96 6.07 -29.64
C ASP A 775 -24.43 5.69 -29.93
N ALA A 776 -24.71 5.15 -31.13
CA ALA A 776 -26.04 4.68 -31.50
C ALA A 776 -26.40 3.31 -30.87
N LEU A 777 -25.40 2.49 -30.53
CA LEU A 777 -25.58 1.22 -29.85
C LEU A 777 -25.63 1.41 -28.32
N TYR A 778 -24.74 2.24 -27.79
CA TYR A 778 -24.47 2.45 -26.38
C TYR A 778 -24.46 3.96 -26.08
N PRO A 779 -25.63 4.56 -25.81
CA PRO A 779 -25.71 5.99 -25.55
C PRO A 779 -25.22 6.35 -24.14
N SER A 780 -24.47 7.45 -24.03
CA SER A 780 -23.91 7.98 -22.78
C SER A 780 -24.97 8.29 -21.69
N PRO A 781 -24.63 8.17 -20.39
CA PRO A 781 -23.36 7.60 -19.88
C PRO A 781 -23.33 6.08 -20.07
N LYS A 782 -22.18 5.55 -20.49
CA LYS A 782 -22.00 4.12 -20.77
C LYS A 782 -21.80 3.33 -19.49
N THR A 783 -22.26 2.08 -19.49
CA THR A 783 -21.91 1.10 -18.44
C THR A 783 -20.56 0.46 -18.76
N GLU A 784 -19.88 -0.08 -17.75
CA GLU A 784 -18.61 -0.81 -17.89
C GLU A 784 -18.70 -1.92 -18.96
N ILE A 785 -19.79 -2.70 -18.97
CA ILE A 785 -20.01 -3.75 -19.98
C ILE A 785 -20.10 -3.15 -21.40
N GLU A 786 -20.68 -1.96 -21.55
CA GLU A 786 -20.78 -1.30 -22.86
C GLU A 786 -19.41 -0.78 -23.33
N LEU A 787 -18.59 -0.27 -22.41
CA LEU A 787 -17.18 0.09 -22.68
C LEU A 787 -16.35 -1.13 -23.08
N GLU A 788 -16.51 -2.28 -22.39
CA GLU A 788 -15.87 -3.53 -22.78
C GLU A 788 -16.25 -3.97 -24.21
N GLU A 789 -17.53 -3.82 -24.59
CA GLU A 789 -17.99 -4.18 -25.94
C GLU A 789 -17.42 -3.24 -27.01
N GLU A 790 -17.21 -1.96 -26.69
CA GLU A 790 -16.51 -1.02 -27.56
C GLU A 790 -15.03 -1.37 -27.71
N ALA A 791 -14.32 -1.64 -26.60
CA ALA A 791 -12.94 -2.09 -26.61
C ALA A 791 -12.77 -3.38 -27.43
N TRP A 792 -13.67 -4.36 -27.27
CA TRP A 792 -13.65 -5.62 -28.01
C TRP A 792 -13.72 -5.45 -29.54
N LEU A 793 -14.26 -4.33 -30.05
CA LEU A 793 -14.21 -4.02 -31.48
C LEU A 793 -12.75 -3.95 -32.00
N PHE A 794 -11.82 -3.48 -31.16
CA PHE A 794 -10.41 -3.31 -31.48
C PHE A 794 -9.57 -4.58 -31.32
N ALA A 795 -10.11 -5.67 -30.78
CA ALA A 795 -9.37 -6.91 -30.62
C ALA A 795 -8.89 -7.50 -31.96
N SER A 796 -7.69 -8.09 -31.95
CA SER A 796 -7.11 -8.73 -33.14
C SER A 796 -7.96 -9.90 -33.67
N ASP A 797 -7.85 -10.18 -34.96
CA ASP A 797 -8.61 -11.26 -35.60
C ASP A 797 -8.31 -12.65 -35.01
N ALA A 798 -7.07 -12.84 -34.52
CA ALA A 798 -6.67 -14.06 -33.82
C ALA A 798 -7.46 -14.26 -32.51
N LEU A 799 -7.66 -13.19 -31.73
CA LEU A 799 -8.48 -13.22 -30.51
C LEU A 799 -9.95 -13.43 -30.87
N LYS A 800 -10.49 -12.70 -31.85
CA LYS A 800 -11.88 -12.87 -32.32
C LYS A 800 -12.17 -14.30 -32.79
N ALA A 801 -11.21 -14.95 -33.45
CA ALA A 801 -11.35 -16.33 -33.89
C ALA A 801 -11.48 -17.34 -32.73
N MET A 802 -11.05 -16.99 -31.52
CA MET A 802 -11.20 -17.80 -30.31
C MET A 802 -12.57 -17.64 -29.62
N GLY A 803 -13.44 -16.75 -30.13
CA GLY A 803 -14.78 -16.51 -29.57
C GLY A 803 -14.72 -15.95 -28.16
N GLU A 804 -15.60 -16.43 -27.27
CA GLU A 804 -15.70 -15.96 -25.88
C GLU A 804 -14.38 -16.05 -25.13
N ARG A 805 -13.61 -17.12 -25.36
CA ARG A 805 -12.29 -17.28 -24.76
C ARG A 805 -11.33 -16.19 -25.20
N GLY A 806 -11.42 -15.75 -26.45
CA GLY A 806 -10.62 -14.65 -26.96
C GLY A 806 -11.06 -13.30 -26.39
N ARG A 807 -12.37 -13.11 -26.18
CA ARG A 807 -12.94 -11.94 -25.49
C ARG A 807 -12.39 -11.82 -24.07
N GLU A 808 -12.45 -12.90 -23.29
CA GLU A 808 -11.92 -12.97 -21.93
C GLU A 808 -10.41 -12.63 -21.87
N ILE A 809 -9.61 -13.21 -22.79
CA ILE A 809 -8.17 -12.90 -22.87
C ILE A 809 -7.95 -11.43 -23.22
N TYR A 810 -8.64 -10.90 -24.24
CA TYR A 810 -8.47 -9.52 -24.67
C TYR A 810 -8.81 -8.53 -23.54
N LEU A 811 -9.97 -8.71 -22.90
CA LEU A 811 -10.42 -7.82 -21.83
C LEU A 811 -9.57 -7.90 -20.57
N SER A 812 -8.83 -9.00 -20.38
CA SER A 812 -7.84 -9.11 -19.29
C SER A 812 -6.50 -8.43 -19.62
N LEU A 813 -6.25 -8.06 -20.87
CA LEU A 813 -4.93 -7.62 -21.35
C LEU A 813 -4.93 -6.24 -21.99
N TYR A 814 -6.06 -5.74 -22.48
CA TYR A 814 -6.14 -4.45 -23.16
C TYR A 814 -5.83 -3.29 -22.20
N ASP A 815 -5.27 -2.22 -22.78
CA ASP A 815 -5.15 -0.93 -22.12
C ASP A 815 -6.28 -0.02 -22.64
N ASP A 816 -7.10 0.48 -21.72
CA ASP A 816 -8.23 1.35 -22.04
C ASP A 816 -7.78 2.70 -22.59
N LYS A 817 -6.61 3.21 -22.15
CA LYS A 817 -6.03 4.47 -22.62
C LYS A 817 -5.69 4.47 -24.12
N LEU A 818 -5.65 3.28 -24.75
CA LEU A 818 -5.37 3.09 -26.18
C LEU A 818 -6.63 2.94 -27.04
N ILE A 819 -7.83 2.97 -26.43
CA ILE A 819 -9.12 2.91 -27.13
C ILE A 819 -9.52 4.34 -27.53
N PRO A 820 -9.51 4.68 -28.83
CA PRO A 820 -9.70 6.05 -29.28
C PRO A 820 -11.20 6.37 -29.43
N LEU A 821 -12.00 6.15 -28.39
CA LEU A 821 -13.44 6.41 -28.35
C LEU A 821 -13.78 7.25 -27.11
N LYS A 822 -14.88 8.00 -27.15
CA LYS A 822 -15.35 8.78 -25.98
C LYS A 822 -15.63 7.89 -24.78
N GLU A 823 -15.35 8.41 -23.57
CA GLU A 823 -15.54 7.75 -22.27
C GLU A 823 -14.57 6.60 -21.98
N HIS A 824 -13.48 6.47 -22.75
CA HIS A 824 -12.33 5.65 -22.42
C HIS A 824 -11.20 6.54 -21.86
N GLY A 825 -10.38 6.03 -20.93
CA GLY A 825 -9.40 6.80 -20.12
C GLY A 825 -8.18 7.32 -20.87
N GLY A 826 -8.25 7.41 -22.20
CA GLY A 826 -7.17 7.91 -23.04
C GLY A 826 -7.39 9.38 -23.41
N GLN A 827 -6.34 10.17 -23.27
CA GLN A 827 -6.12 11.43 -24.01
C GLN A 827 -6.02 11.21 -25.54
N SER A 828 -6.68 10.20 -26.09
CA SER A 828 -6.79 9.88 -27.53
C SER A 828 -7.74 10.84 -28.25
N TYR A 829 -8.48 11.67 -27.50
CA TYR A 829 -9.23 12.79 -28.03
C TYR A 829 -8.38 14.06 -27.99
N GLY A 830 -8.09 14.64 -29.15
CA GLY A 830 -7.62 16.01 -29.20
C GLY A 830 -8.70 16.92 -28.62
N TYR A 831 -8.51 17.34 -27.36
CA TYR A 831 -9.44 18.15 -26.57
C TYR A 831 -9.85 19.50 -27.21
N ASN A 832 -9.50 19.78 -28.47
CA ASN A 832 -9.65 21.11 -29.05
C ASN A 832 -10.30 21.22 -30.43
N TYR A 833 -10.56 20.17 -31.24
CA TYR A 833 -11.19 20.39 -32.57
C TYR A 833 -12.06 19.24 -33.11
N GLU A 834 -13.33 19.53 -33.40
CA GLU A 834 -14.15 18.73 -34.33
C GLU A 834 -13.37 18.48 -35.63
N GLY A 835 -13.18 17.21 -36.00
CA GLY A 835 -12.52 16.80 -37.24
C GLY A 835 -11.03 16.47 -37.14
N ALA A 836 -10.45 16.39 -35.93
CA ALA A 836 -9.14 15.77 -35.72
C ALA A 836 -9.26 14.24 -35.80
N GLY A 837 -8.42 13.59 -36.61
CA GLY A 837 -8.29 12.14 -36.61
C GLY A 837 -7.51 11.65 -35.38
N GLU A 838 -7.36 10.34 -35.25
CA GLU A 838 -6.54 9.73 -34.20
C GLU A 838 -5.10 10.27 -34.21
N ALA A 839 -4.53 10.52 -33.03
CA ALA A 839 -3.13 10.89 -32.90
C ALA A 839 -2.22 9.76 -33.43
N GLU A 840 -1.19 10.12 -34.21
CA GLU A 840 -0.29 9.15 -34.83
C GLU A 840 0.43 8.29 -33.79
N ASP A 841 0.85 8.90 -32.68
CA ASP A 841 1.57 8.19 -31.61
C ASP A 841 0.67 7.19 -30.89
N ASN A 842 -0.61 7.52 -30.67
CA ASN A 842 -1.59 6.56 -30.13
C ASN A 842 -1.79 5.35 -31.05
N VAL A 843 -1.79 5.57 -32.38
CA VAL A 843 -1.87 4.48 -33.36
C VAL A 843 -0.61 3.60 -33.28
N LYS A 844 0.58 4.22 -33.23
CA LYS A 844 1.85 3.50 -33.12
C LYS A 844 1.90 2.66 -31.84
N ASP A 845 1.54 3.25 -30.71
CA ASP A 845 1.53 2.59 -29.40
C ASP A 845 0.56 1.41 -29.39
N ARG A 846 -0.70 1.62 -29.81
CA ARG A 846 -1.70 0.54 -29.90
C ARG A 846 -1.21 -0.60 -30.80
N LEU A 847 -0.62 -0.27 -31.95
CA LEU A 847 -0.11 -1.26 -32.90
C LEU A 847 1.31 -1.77 -32.58
N ALA A 848 1.91 -1.34 -31.48
CA ALA A 848 3.07 -1.98 -30.87
C ALA A 848 2.66 -3.04 -29.82
N ARG A 849 1.40 -3.02 -29.36
CA ARG A 849 0.91 -3.96 -28.33
C ARG A 849 0.69 -5.37 -28.88
N ARG A 850 1.17 -6.35 -28.11
CA ARG A 850 1.11 -7.78 -28.37
C ARG A 850 0.83 -8.53 -27.08
N TYR A 851 0.38 -9.77 -27.24
CA TYR A 851 0.30 -10.71 -26.13
C TYR A 851 1.18 -11.92 -26.38
N TYR A 852 1.64 -12.50 -25.29
CA TYR A 852 2.43 -13.71 -25.23
C TYR A 852 1.61 -14.88 -24.68
N LYS A 853 2.12 -16.09 -24.87
CA LYS A 853 1.55 -17.31 -24.30
C LYS A 853 2.61 -18.27 -23.80
N ALA A 854 2.43 -18.76 -22.58
CA ALA A 854 3.14 -19.90 -22.00
C ALA A 854 2.15 -20.96 -21.49
N GLN A 855 2.68 -22.11 -21.06
CA GLN A 855 1.86 -23.17 -20.48
C GLN A 855 2.56 -23.79 -19.27
N ILE A 856 1.86 -23.84 -18.13
CA ILE A 856 2.29 -24.54 -16.93
C ILE A 856 1.77 -25.98 -16.99
N MET A 857 2.67 -26.97 -16.90
CA MET A 857 2.32 -28.38 -17.04
C MET A 857 2.20 -29.06 -15.68
N HIS A 858 1.17 -29.89 -15.53
CA HIS A 858 0.92 -30.76 -14.38
C HIS A 858 0.78 -30.03 -13.02
N PRO A 859 -0.04 -28.96 -12.91
CA PRO A 859 -0.25 -28.31 -11.62
C PRO A 859 -0.95 -29.28 -10.63
N PRO A 860 -0.63 -29.21 -9.33
CA PRO A 860 -1.29 -30.00 -8.29
C PRO A 860 -2.81 -29.81 -8.29
N LYS A 861 -3.57 -30.90 -8.13
CA LYS A 861 -5.04 -30.85 -8.19
C LYS A 861 -5.70 -30.79 -6.83
N GLY A 862 -6.78 -30.02 -6.74
CA GLY A 862 -7.64 -29.92 -5.55
C GLY A 862 -7.08 -29.06 -4.41
N ILE A 863 -5.87 -28.51 -4.56
CA ILE A 863 -5.32 -27.44 -3.75
C ILE A 863 -5.16 -26.21 -4.64
N GLU A 864 -5.10 -25.03 -4.02
CA GLU A 864 -4.84 -23.78 -4.70
C GLU A 864 -3.45 -23.77 -5.35
N TYR A 865 -3.40 -23.23 -6.55
CA TYR A 865 -2.19 -22.99 -7.32
C TYR A 865 -2.14 -21.51 -7.70
N TYR A 866 -1.13 -20.83 -7.20
CA TYR A 866 -0.89 -19.42 -7.46
C TYR A 866 0.08 -19.31 -8.64
N LEU A 867 -0.17 -18.35 -9.53
CA LEU A 867 0.69 -18.04 -10.66
C LEU A 867 0.73 -16.54 -10.90
N ALA A 868 1.84 -16.05 -11.44
CA ALA A 868 2.05 -14.64 -11.77
C ALA A 868 3.04 -14.55 -12.94
N VAL A 869 3.06 -13.40 -13.63
CA VAL A 869 4.09 -13.08 -14.63
C VAL A 869 4.80 -11.82 -14.20
N THR A 870 6.11 -11.87 -14.00
CA THR A 870 6.91 -10.68 -13.72
C THR A 870 7.62 -10.22 -14.96
N SER A 871 7.91 -8.92 -14.98
CA SER A 871 8.86 -8.27 -15.87
C SER A 871 10.11 -7.90 -15.06
N TRP A 872 11.26 -7.80 -15.71
CA TRP A 872 12.53 -7.54 -15.03
C TRP A 872 13.48 -6.66 -15.84
N ASP A 873 14.34 -5.93 -15.13
CA ASP A 873 15.33 -5.00 -15.69
C ASP A 873 16.78 -5.48 -15.54
N ARG A 874 17.76 -4.71 -15.99
CA ARG A 874 19.18 -5.06 -15.88
C ARG A 874 19.78 -4.68 -14.52
N GLY A 875 19.03 -4.01 -13.65
CA GLY A 875 19.50 -3.40 -12.42
C GLY A 875 20.35 -2.15 -12.66
N ILE A 876 20.92 -1.59 -11.60
CA ILE A 876 21.69 -0.36 -11.62
C ILE A 876 23.11 -0.64 -11.07
N PRO A 877 24.04 -1.14 -11.90
CA PRO A 877 25.35 -1.64 -11.42
C PRO A 877 26.23 -0.61 -10.74
N ASN A 878 26.15 0.66 -11.18
CA ASN A 878 26.90 1.75 -10.57
C ASN A 878 26.38 2.15 -9.17
N LYS A 879 25.24 1.61 -8.75
CA LYS A 879 24.68 1.70 -7.39
C LYS A 879 24.71 0.37 -6.64
N ASP A 880 25.41 -0.65 -7.16
CA ASP A 880 25.38 -2.02 -6.63
C ASP A 880 23.95 -2.60 -6.49
N LEU A 881 22.99 -2.10 -7.27
CA LEU A 881 21.61 -2.59 -7.31
C LEU A 881 21.48 -3.70 -8.33
N GLN A 882 21.01 -4.86 -7.88
CA GLN A 882 20.74 -6.00 -8.75
C GLN A 882 19.51 -5.77 -9.63
N SER A 883 19.31 -6.64 -10.60
CA SER A 883 18.09 -6.70 -11.40
C SER A 883 16.85 -6.72 -10.49
N LEU A 884 15.88 -5.88 -10.84
CA LEU A 884 14.60 -5.80 -10.17
C LEU A 884 13.54 -6.56 -10.97
N GLU A 885 12.64 -7.20 -10.22
CA GLU A 885 11.45 -7.86 -10.76
C GLU A 885 10.19 -7.18 -10.23
N SER A 886 9.17 -7.06 -11.10
CA SER A 886 7.87 -6.53 -10.72
C SER A 886 7.09 -7.48 -9.80
N GLY A 887 6.06 -6.95 -9.12
CA GLY A 887 5.34 -7.65 -8.06
C GLY A 887 4.66 -8.97 -8.49
N ARG A 888 4.52 -9.90 -7.54
CA ARG A 888 3.90 -11.24 -7.72
C ARG A 888 2.63 -11.44 -6.86
N ASP A 889 2.16 -10.39 -6.20
CA ASP A 889 1.07 -10.41 -5.24
C ASP A 889 -0.32 -10.23 -5.91
N GLU A 890 -1.39 -10.26 -5.10
CA GLU A 890 -2.79 -10.18 -5.57
C GLU A 890 -3.10 -8.84 -6.27
N ASP A 891 -2.50 -7.75 -5.80
CA ASP A 891 -2.67 -6.41 -6.35
C ASP A 891 -1.78 -6.20 -7.60
N ALA A 892 -0.99 -7.22 -8.01
CA ALA A 892 -0.22 -7.22 -9.24
C ALA A 892 -1.01 -7.98 -10.33
N ASN A 893 -0.56 -9.19 -10.69
CA ASN A 893 -1.24 -10.03 -11.66
C ASN A 893 -1.41 -11.48 -11.19
N MET A 894 -1.31 -11.73 -9.86
CA MET A 894 -1.44 -13.06 -9.33
C MET A 894 -2.84 -13.63 -9.62
N GLN A 895 -2.88 -14.79 -10.27
CA GLN A 895 -4.12 -15.57 -10.42
C GLN A 895 -4.04 -16.86 -9.64
N ILE A 896 -5.19 -17.25 -9.09
CA ILE A 896 -5.29 -18.42 -8.22
C ILE A 896 -6.36 -19.34 -8.76
N VAL A 897 -5.95 -20.57 -9.05
CA VAL A 897 -6.83 -21.60 -9.57
C VAL A 897 -6.80 -22.83 -8.67
N PHE A 898 -7.87 -23.61 -8.66
CA PHE A 898 -7.88 -24.99 -8.12
C PHE A 898 -7.90 -25.97 -9.29
N PRO A 899 -6.73 -26.48 -9.72
CA PRO A 899 -6.67 -27.40 -10.84
C PRO A 899 -7.48 -28.66 -10.59
N GLY A 900 -8.26 -29.07 -11.59
CA GLY A 900 -9.21 -30.17 -11.48
C GLY A 900 -9.74 -30.60 -12.84
N PRO A 901 -10.48 -31.72 -12.92
CA PRO A 901 -11.17 -32.08 -14.16
C PRO A 901 -12.11 -30.97 -14.63
N SER A 902 -12.19 -30.77 -15.95
CA SER A 902 -13.24 -29.96 -16.57
C SER A 902 -14.57 -30.71 -16.49
N ALA A 903 -15.67 -29.99 -16.57
CA ALA A 903 -17.01 -30.56 -16.53
C ALA A 903 -17.21 -31.65 -17.60
N LYS A 904 -17.96 -32.70 -17.25
CA LYS A 904 -18.28 -33.81 -18.15
C LYS A 904 -19.78 -34.06 -18.18
N SER A 905 -20.34 -34.22 -19.37
CA SER A 905 -21.73 -34.66 -19.55
C SER A 905 -21.96 -36.10 -19.09
N SER A 906 -20.91 -36.93 -19.10
CA SER A 906 -20.97 -38.33 -18.68
C SER A 906 -21.03 -38.48 -17.16
N MET A 907 -22.13 -39.03 -16.66
CA MET A 907 -22.38 -39.28 -15.22
C MET A 907 -21.66 -40.52 -14.65
N ASN A 908 -20.89 -41.25 -15.46
CA ASN A 908 -20.39 -42.57 -15.08
C ASN A 908 -19.28 -42.53 -14.02
N ASP A 909 -18.46 -41.48 -14.03
CA ASP A 909 -17.22 -41.36 -13.26
C ASP A 909 -17.27 -40.27 -12.18
N VAL A 910 -18.47 -39.85 -11.78
CA VAL A 910 -18.66 -38.92 -10.66
C VAL A 910 -18.29 -39.62 -9.35
N HIS A 911 -17.34 -39.04 -8.61
CA HIS A 911 -16.88 -39.57 -7.32
C HIS A 911 -16.41 -38.44 -6.40
N VAL A 912 -15.88 -38.83 -5.23
CA VAL A 912 -15.67 -37.96 -4.07
C VAL A 912 -14.22 -38.14 -3.59
N VAL A 913 -13.49 -37.06 -3.31
CA VAL A 913 -12.05 -37.08 -2.97
C VAL A 913 -11.73 -36.13 -1.79
N PRO A 914 -11.00 -36.58 -0.74
CA PRO A 914 -10.61 -37.96 -0.49
C PRO A 914 -11.79 -38.86 -0.11
N ASN A 915 -11.70 -40.14 -0.46
CA ASN A 915 -12.66 -41.15 -0.03
C ASN A 915 -11.93 -42.48 0.26
N PRO A 916 -11.78 -42.90 1.53
CA PRO A 916 -12.33 -42.25 2.73
C PRO A 916 -11.62 -40.93 3.08
N TYR A 917 -12.34 -40.01 3.73
CA TYR A 917 -11.73 -38.91 4.49
C TYR A 917 -11.33 -39.42 5.88
N VAL A 918 -10.10 -39.15 6.33
CA VAL A 918 -9.53 -39.77 7.54
C VAL A 918 -8.86 -38.74 8.45
N GLY A 919 -9.61 -38.20 9.41
CA GLY A 919 -9.14 -37.25 10.41
C GLY A 919 -8.82 -35.87 9.85
N GLN A 920 -7.91 -35.81 8.87
CA GLN A 920 -7.42 -34.64 8.16
C GLN A 920 -7.14 -34.97 6.68
N SER A 921 -7.14 -33.97 5.82
CA SER A 921 -6.80 -34.07 4.40
C SER A 921 -5.85 -32.94 3.97
N LYS A 922 -5.21 -33.08 2.81
CA LYS A 922 -4.41 -31.99 2.21
C LYS A 922 -5.25 -30.80 1.74
N PHE A 923 -6.57 -30.95 1.69
CA PHE A 923 -7.49 -29.88 1.30
C PHE A 923 -8.01 -29.10 2.51
N ASP A 924 -7.75 -29.58 3.73
CA ASP A 924 -8.19 -28.92 4.96
C ASP A 924 -7.27 -27.74 5.28
N GLY A 925 -7.76 -26.82 6.10
CA GLY A 925 -6.97 -25.71 6.59
C GLY A 925 -7.65 -24.95 7.73
N ARG A 926 -7.76 -23.64 7.62
CA ARG A 926 -8.24 -22.72 8.65
C ARG A 926 -9.06 -21.58 8.05
N ARG A 927 -10.36 -21.56 8.35
CA ARG A 927 -11.23 -20.42 8.11
C ARG A 927 -11.15 -19.46 9.28
N GLU A 928 -11.53 -18.21 9.01
CA GLU A 928 -11.69 -17.18 10.02
C GLU A 928 -12.66 -17.66 11.12
N ASN A 929 -12.32 -17.37 12.39
CA ASN A 929 -13.12 -17.74 13.56
C ASN A 929 -13.27 -19.27 13.80
N ASP A 930 -12.37 -20.09 13.26
CA ASP A 930 -12.29 -21.54 13.51
C ASP A 930 -10.93 -21.98 14.10
N GLU A 931 -10.58 -21.45 15.27
CA GLU A 931 -9.34 -21.76 16.01
C GLU A 931 -9.06 -23.25 16.23
N LYS A 932 -10.07 -24.13 16.12
CA LYS A 932 -9.90 -25.60 16.21
C LYS A 932 -9.82 -26.31 14.86
N GLY A 933 -10.23 -25.66 13.77
CA GLY A 933 -10.11 -26.17 12.40
C GLY A 933 -11.19 -27.21 12.07
N ASP A 934 -12.10 -27.45 13.00
CA ASP A 934 -13.12 -28.49 12.88
C ASP A 934 -14.19 -28.15 11.84
N LYS A 935 -14.34 -26.87 11.50
CA LYS A 935 -15.20 -26.32 10.45
C LYS A 935 -14.42 -25.91 9.20
N SER A 936 -13.13 -26.20 9.14
CA SER A 936 -12.21 -25.81 8.05
C SER A 936 -11.72 -27.02 7.27
N ARG A 937 -12.63 -27.96 7.02
CA ARG A 937 -12.37 -29.21 6.29
C ARG A 937 -12.85 -29.07 4.86
N ARG A 938 -12.26 -29.82 3.93
CA ARG A 938 -12.69 -29.80 2.53
C ARG A 938 -12.68 -31.18 1.88
N LEU A 939 -13.66 -31.37 1.00
CA LEU A 939 -13.81 -32.53 0.15
C LEU A 939 -14.33 -32.11 -1.22
N TRP A 940 -13.89 -32.78 -2.28
CA TRP A 940 -14.29 -32.46 -3.64
C TRP A 940 -15.19 -33.55 -4.23
N PHE A 941 -16.33 -33.16 -4.79
CA PHE A 941 -17.03 -33.93 -5.81
C PHE A 941 -16.34 -33.66 -7.14
N VAL A 942 -15.99 -34.71 -7.90
CA VAL A 942 -15.18 -34.58 -9.12
C VAL A 942 -15.84 -35.26 -10.32
N ASN A 943 -15.50 -34.78 -11.53
CA ASN A 943 -16.12 -35.16 -12.80
C ASN A 943 -17.63 -34.85 -12.87
N VAL A 944 -18.08 -33.77 -12.22
CA VAL A 944 -19.48 -33.35 -12.27
C VAL A 944 -19.81 -32.66 -13.60
N PRO A 945 -21.10 -32.62 -14.02
CA PRO A 945 -21.55 -31.81 -15.15
C PRO A 945 -21.45 -30.31 -14.86
N GLU A 946 -21.46 -29.49 -15.92
CA GLU A 946 -21.40 -28.02 -15.83
C GLU A 946 -22.50 -27.48 -14.91
N LYS A 947 -23.76 -27.87 -15.15
CA LYS A 947 -24.90 -27.48 -14.32
C LYS A 947 -25.46 -28.67 -13.58
N CYS A 948 -25.23 -28.76 -12.27
CA CYS A 948 -25.72 -29.89 -11.49
C CYS A 948 -26.16 -29.54 -10.07
N LYS A 949 -26.97 -30.43 -9.49
CA LYS A 949 -27.41 -30.36 -8.09
C LYS A 949 -26.95 -31.60 -7.33
N ILE A 950 -26.11 -31.39 -6.32
CA ILE A 950 -25.54 -32.45 -5.49
C ILE A 950 -26.29 -32.48 -4.16
N ARG A 951 -26.81 -33.65 -3.77
CA ARG A 951 -27.51 -33.85 -2.50
C ARG A 951 -26.80 -34.92 -1.68
N ILE A 952 -26.58 -34.64 -0.40
CA ILE A 952 -25.82 -35.49 0.51
C ILE A 952 -26.77 -36.05 1.57
N PHE A 953 -26.69 -37.36 1.83
CA PHE A 953 -27.58 -38.07 2.74
C PHE A 953 -26.81 -38.95 3.72
N THR A 954 -27.38 -39.15 4.91
CA THR A 954 -26.97 -40.24 5.80
C THR A 954 -27.36 -41.60 5.19
N LEU A 955 -26.82 -42.71 5.71
CA LEU A 955 -27.24 -44.05 5.29
C LEU A 955 -28.73 -44.34 5.56
N ALA A 956 -29.35 -43.61 6.50
CA ALA A 956 -30.78 -43.70 6.80
C ALA A 956 -31.66 -42.92 5.80
N GLY A 957 -31.06 -42.14 4.92
CA GLY A 957 -31.76 -41.32 3.91
C GLY A 957 -32.09 -39.90 4.38
N ASP A 958 -31.56 -39.46 5.52
CA ASP A 958 -31.75 -38.07 5.98
C ASP A 958 -30.90 -37.13 5.13
N LEU A 959 -31.50 -36.07 4.60
CA LEU A 959 -30.79 -35.04 3.86
C LEU A 959 -29.88 -34.26 4.82
N VAL A 960 -28.58 -34.28 4.55
CA VAL A 960 -27.54 -33.57 5.31
C VAL A 960 -27.35 -32.18 4.72
N ASP A 961 -27.13 -32.12 3.40
CA ASP A 961 -26.80 -30.88 2.70
C ASP A 961 -27.12 -30.94 1.20
N THR A 962 -27.11 -29.78 0.53
CA THR A 962 -27.37 -29.63 -0.92
C THR A 962 -26.48 -28.54 -1.52
N ILE A 963 -25.68 -28.91 -2.52
CA ILE A 963 -24.77 -28.03 -3.25
C ILE A 963 -25.34 -27.80 -4.65
N HIS A 964 -25.28 -26.55 -5.11
CA HIS A 964 -25.66 -26.11 -6.44
C HIS A 964 -24.39 -25.75 -7.20
N HIS A 965 -24.16 -26.39 -8.34
CA HIS A 965 -22.94 -26.24 -9.14
C HIS A 965 -23.28 -25.70 -10.52
N ASP A 966 -22.59 -24.63 -10.94
CA ASP A 966 -22.77 -23.97 -12.25
C ASP A 966 -21.39 -23.67 -12.88
N GLY A 967 -20.60 -24.72 -13.14
CA GLY A 967 -19.35 -24.63 -13.87
C GLY A 967 -18.16 -24.23 -13.00
N ALA A 968 -17.24 -23.45 -13.58
CA ALA A 968 -16.11 -22.91 -12.83
C ALA A 968 -16.62 -21.84 -11.86
N GLU A 969 -16.28 -21.97 -10.58
CA GLU A 969 -16.80 -21.11 -9.52
C GLU A 969 -15.69 -20.63 -8.59
N THR A 970 -15.89 -19.43 -8.05
CA THR A 970 -15.08 -18.88 -6.96
C THR A 970 -15.15 -19.79 -5.74
N THR A 971 -13.99 -20.20 -5.24
CA THR A 971 -13.85 -21.09 -4.09
C THR A 971 -12.96 -20.46 -3.05
N ASP A 972 -13.31 -20.61 -1.78
CA ASP A 972 -12.51 -20.11 -0.66
C ASP A 972 -11.12 -20.76 -0.63
N ILE A 973 -10.10 -20.00 -0.23
CA ILE A 973 -8.79 -20.51 0.14
C ILE A 973 -8.79 -20.64 1.66
N ILE A 974 -8.39 -21.82 2.14
CA ILE A 974 -8.38 -22.12 3.57
C ILE A 974 -6.99 -22.50 4.08
N SER A 975 -5.92 -22.39 3.30
CA SER A 975 -4.58 -22.49 3.88
C SER A 975 -4.39 -21.43 4.98
N VAL A 976 -3.66 -21.79 6.03
CA VAL A 976 -3.44 -20.91 7.21
C VAL A 976 -2.84 -19.58 6.77
N SER A 977 -1.88 -19.65 5.85
CA SER A 977 -1.08 -18.51 5.43
C SER A 977 -1.45 -18.01 4.03
N LYS A 978 -2.72 -18.16 3.64
CA LYS A 978 -3.22 -17.80 2.31
C LYS A 978 -2.91 -16.34 1.96
N ALA A 979 -2.40 -16.13 0.76
CA ALA A 979 -2.10 -14.79 0.24
C ALA A 979 -3.35 -14.05 -0.25
N ALA A 980 -4.42 -14.78 -0.54
CA ALA A 980 -5.72 -14.28 -0.95
C ALA A 980 -6.83 -15.15 -0.34
N ASP A 981 -8.06 -14.68 -0.36
CA ASP A 981 -9.19 -15.39 0.25
C ASP A 981 -9.92 -16.34 -0.70
N ILE A 982 -9.76 -16.16 -2.01
CA ILE A 982 -10.52 -16.87 -3.04
C ILE A 982 -9.67 -17.26 -4.24
N GLY A 983 -10.10 -18.30 -4.96
CA GLY A 983 -9.54 -18.68 -6.26
C GLY A 983 -10.58 -19.39 -7.12
N VAL A 984 -10.28 -19.56 -8.41
CA VAL A 984 -11.24 -20.14 -9.37
C VAL A 984 -11.06 -21.65 -9.46
N SER A 985 -12.13 -22.41 -9.19
CA SER A 985 -12.11 -23.86 -9.30
C SER A 985 -12.40 -24.37 -10.72
N ALA A 986 -11.85 -25.53 -11.06
CA ALA A 986 -12.15 -26.16 -12.34
C ALA A 986 -13.64 -26.51 -12.49
N SER A 987 -14.21 -26.36 -13.69
CA SER A 987 -15.67 -26.52 -13.89
C SER A 987 -16.25 -27.91 -13.58
N GLY A 988 -15.42 -28.94 -13.44
CA GLY A 988 -15.82 -30.31 -13.12
C GLY A 988 -15.59 -30.73 -11.68
N ILE A 989 -15.32 -29.79 -10.76
CA ILE A 989 -15.20 -30.05 -9.33
C ILE A 989 -16.15 -29.16 -8.51
N ALA A 990 -16.67 -29.67 -7.39
CA ALA A 990 -17.50 -28.91 -6.46
C ALA A 990 -17.08 -29.19 -5.00
N PRO A 991 -16.85 -28.17 -4.15
CA PRO A 991 -16.37 -28.35 -2.78
C PRO A 991 -17.49 -28.68 -1.79
N TRP A 992 -17.15 -29.34 -0.69
CA TRP A 992 -18.00 -29.51 0.49
C TRP A 992 -17.18 -29.40 1.77
N ASP A 993 -17.72 -28.71 2.77
CA ASP A 993 -17.06 -28.33 4.03
C ASP A 993 -17.24 -29.35 5.19
N LEU A 994 -17.91 -30.47 4.92
CA LEU A 994 -18.32 -31.48 5.91
C LEU A 994 -19.24 -30.92 7.01
N LEU A 995 -19.96 -29.83 6.73
CA LEU A 995 -21.02 -29.32 7.57
C LEU A 995 -22.38 -29.77 7.02
N SER A 996 -23.36 -29.84 7.91
CA SER A 996 -24.76 -29.96 7.49
C SER A 996 -25.31 -28.60 7.07
N ARG A 997 -26.49 -28.58 6.42
CA ARG A 997 -27.23 -27.36 6.07
C ARG A 997 -27.50 -26.36 7.21
N ASN A 998 -27.26 -26.77 8.46
CA ASN A 998 -27.41 -25.95 9.66
C ASN A 998 -26.04 -25.53 10.26
N ASN A 999 -24.96 -25.59 9.48
CA ASN A 999 -23.57 -25.34 9.90
C ASN A 999 -23.11 -26.18 11.11
N GLN A 1000 -23.63 -27.40 11.23
CA GLN A 1000 -23.22 -28.35 12.27
C GLN A 1000 -22.26 -29.39 11.72
N ILE A 1001 -21.20 -29.65 12.50
CA ILE A 1001 -20.20 -30.69 12.26
C ILE A 1001 -20.90 -32.06 12.15
N ILE A 1002 -20.72 -32.76 11.03
CA ILE A 1002 -21.32 -34.08 10.79
C ILE A 1002 -20.67 -35.19 11.62
N ALA A 1003 -21.38 -36.29 11.85
CA ALA A 1003 -20.85 -37.47 12.54
C ALA A 1003 -19.95 -38.33 11.61
N PRO A 1004 -18.98 -39.09 12.13
CA PRO A 1004 -18.27 -40.09 11.34
C PRO A 1004 -19.24 -41.19 10.87
N GLY A 1005 -19.04 -41.72 9.65
CA GLY A 1005 -19.94 -42.72 9.07
C GLY A 1005 -19.89 -42.85 7.56
N VAL A 1006 -20.82 -43.64 7.02
CA VAL A 1006 -21.03 -43.81 5.57
C VAL A 1006 -22.15 -42.88 5.12
N TYR A 1007 -21.88 -42.10 4.08
CA TYR A 1007 -22.81 -41.16 3.47
C TYR A 1007 -23.12 -41.57 2.03
N LEU A 1008 -24.30 -41.17 1.55
CA LEU A 1008 -24.75 -41.32 0.18
C LEU A 1008 -24.79 -39.95 -0.49
N PHE A 1009 -24.52 -39.89 -1.79
CA PHE A 1009 -24.72 -38.67 -2.57
C PHE A 1009 -25.54 -38.95 -3.82
N SER A 1010 -26.22 -37.93 -4.32
CA SER A 1010 -26.92 -37.91 -5.60
C SER A 1010 -26.54 -36.65 -6.37
N VAL A 1011 -26.03 -36.80 -7.60
CA VAL A 1011 -25.77 -35.70 -8.54
C VAL A 1011 -26.80 -35.76 -9.65
N GLU A 1012 -27.54 -34.67 -9.82
CA GLU A 1012 -28.55 -34.47 -10.87
C GLU A 1012 -28.01 -33.46 -11.90
N ASN A 1013 -27.82 -33.88 -13.15
CA ASN A 1013 -27.49 -32.99 -14.25
C ASN A 1013 -28.74 -32.16 -14.62
N LEU A 1014 -28.63 -30.83 -14.58
CA LEU A 1014 -29.77 -29.93 -14.82
C LEU A 1014 -30.09 -29.72 -16.31
N ASP A 1015 -29.12 -29.95 -17.20
CA ASP A 1015 -29.33 -29.86 -18.65
C ASP A 1015 -29.96 -31.13 -19.23
N GLY A 1016 -29.50 -32.29 -18.75
CA GLY A 1016 -29.91 -33.61 -19.26
C GLY A 1016 -30.96 -34.34 -18.42
N GLY A 1017 -31.09 -34.00 -17.13
CA GLY A 1017 -31.95 -34.69 -16.15
C GLY A 1017 -31.39 -36.02 -15.63
N ASP A 1018 -30.21 -36.45 -16.08
CA ASP A 1018 -29.58 -37.70 -15.64
C ASP A 1018 -29.14 -37.62 -14.17
N ILE A 1019 -29.31 -38.72 -13.43
CA ILE A 1019 -28.98 -38.80 -12.01
C ILE A 1019 -27.95 -39.90 -11.76
N LYS A 1020 -26.89 -39.55 -11.02
CA LYS A 1020 -25.90 -40.49 -10.47
C LYS A 1020 -25.99 -40.54 -8.97
N VAL A 1021 -26.00 -41.75 -8.42
CA VAL A 1021 -25.87 -41.97 -6.97
C VAL A 1021 -24.55 -42.66 -6.64
N GLY A 1022 -23.99 -42.34 -5.48
CA GLY A 1022 -22.76 -42.95 -4.98
C GLY A 1022 -22.68 -42.90 -3.46
N LYS A 1023 -21.52 -43.30 -2.91
CA LYS A 1023 -21.27 -43.32 -1.47
C LYS A 1023 -19.82 -42.93 -1.14
N PHE A 1024 -19.62 -42.38 0.05
CA PHE A 1024 -18.30 -42.05 0.59
C PHE A 1024 -18.27 -42.26 2.12
N VAL A 1025 -17.07 -42.24 2.70
CA VAL A 1025 -16.85 -42.56 4.12
C VAL A 1025 -16.07 -41.45 4.81
N ILE A 1026 -16.53 -41.07 5.99
CA ILE A 1026 -15.86 -40.11 6.89
C ILE A 1026 -15.40 -40.85 8.16
N ILE A 1027 -14.11 -40.78 8.44
CA ILE A 1027 -13.46 -41.28 9.67
C ILE A 1027 -12.89 -40.04 10.38
N LYS A 1028 -13.22 -39.84 11.65
CA LYS A 1028 -12.73 -38.71 12.46
C LYS A 1028 -11.74 -39.17 13.50
#